data_AF-A0A3Q1J7F1-F1
#
_entry.id   AF-A0A3Q1J7F1-F1
#
_cell.length_a   1.000
_cell.length_b   1.000
_cell.length_c   1.000
_cell.angle_alpha   90.00
_cell.angle_beta   90.00
_cell.angle_gamma   90.00
#
_symmetry.space_group_name_H-M   'P 1'
#
loop_
_entity.id
_entity.type
_entity.pdbx_description
1 polymer ?
#
loop_
_entity_poly.entity_id
_entity_poly.type
_entity_poly.pdbx_seq_one_letter_code
_entity_poly.pdbx_strand_id
1 'polypeptide(L)'
;NDCVFLQVHKPPSVNECCKDGQRRGNDNQDCSSLPLISESTTCRIVQEQCCVIVHEDSMCTTGINMAKDQGVCDSLLTNTCETKTTKMCCDCCLLGKAAQEQGLSCDLNLSVGYQCGQVYHSCCVKKTQDNQISATEQTERSSNVCAAFSGKCAHLCIGNDTCACLKGYKLKPDNRNCEDINECLLGASSCRGGERCINTEGSFRCQREVSCGTGYELTDNNNCKDIDECETGFHNCGPGFVCQNTQGSFRCLPKVKCGAGFIQDALGNCIDINECVTQTSPCHRGQICINTVGSYICQRNSVNCGRGYHLNEDGTRCIDIDECKGPEKACAGHGCINLLGSYRCECEPGYIFNSISRVCEDINECRHFPGRLCAHKCDNTLGSYKCSCTTGFKLAGDGRNCDDLNECENNPCSQECANVYGSYQCYCRRGYQLSDIDGMTCEDIDECALPTGGHICSYRCHNTPGSFHCSCPVTGYTLAPNGRSCQDIDECVTGTHTCTVNQTCFNTQGGFQCLSFECPNNYRRAGETMARLERSDTIRCMKSCQPTDVACVLDPTHSVSHTFISLPTFREFTKPEEIVFLRTTVPAFGSYHLSSYDVMFEILEGNVENAFDIIKRVENGMYVGVVRQVKALIGPLTTVLKLSMRNLTTQGDTGRNIINVHVVVSEFWF
;
A
#
# COMPACT_ATOMS: atom_id res chain seq x y z
N ASN A 1 3.45 51.22 -4.53
CA ASN A 1 3.02 50.37 -5.64
C ASN A 1 4.19 49.42 -5.89
N ASP A 2 4.20 48.17 -5.41
CA ASP A 2 3.09 47.23 -5.29
C ASP A 2 3.23 46.30 -4.07
N CYS A 3 2.12 46.07 -3.37
CA CYS A 3 1.97 45.00 -2.39
C CYS A 3 1.76 43.67 -3.13
N VAL A 4 2.55 42.64 -2.83
CA VAL A 4 2.19 41.25 -3.14
C VAL A 4 2.24 40.44 -1.84
N PHE A 5 1.05 40.04 -1.38
CA PHE A 5 0.83 39.12 -0.27
C PHE A 5 1.52 37.77 -0.55
N LEU A 6 2.43 37.34 0.32
CA LEU A 6 2.86 35.95 0.41
C LEU A 6 1.73 35.13 1.05
N GLN A 7 0.95 34.43 0.22
CA GLN A 7 0.02 33.41 0.69
C GLN A 7 0.79 32.26 1.33
N VAL A 8 0.43 31.93 2.56
CA VAL A 8 0.79 30.66 3.22
C VAL A 8 0.14 29.54 2.40
N HIS A 9 0.92 28.82 1.59
CA HIS A 9 0.42 27.67 0.83
C HIS A 9 0.01 26.55 1.80
N LYS A 10 -1.30 26.35 1.92
CA LYS A 10 -1.90 25.16 2.53
C LYS A 10 -1.46 23.94 1.70
N PRO A 11 -1.08 22.81 2.32
CA PRO A 11 -0.73 21.61 1.56
C PRO A 11 -1.91 21.21 0.64
N PRO A 12 -1.65 20.87 -0.63
CA PRO A 12 -2.69 20.57 -1.60
C PRO A 12 -3.54 19.39 -1.12
N SER A 13 -4.84 19.48 -1.36
CA SER A 13 -5.78 18.40 -1.06
C SER A 13 -5.55 17.21 -2.01
N VAL A 14 -5.95 16.02 -1.59
CA VAL A 14 -5.86 14.80 -2.42
C VAL A 14 -6.54 14.98 -3.79
N ASN A 15 -7.63 15.75 -3.85
CA ASN A 15 -8.34 16.05 -5.09
C ASN A 15 -7.54 16.99 -6.03
N GLU A 16 -6.78 17.93 -5.47
CA GLU A 16 -5.90 18.80 -6.27
C GLU A 16 -4.70 18.04 -6.82
N CYS A 17 -4.13 17.12 -6.02
CA CYS A 17 -3.06 16.21 -6.47
C CYS A 17 -3.54 15.31 -7.62
N CYS A 18 -4.77 14.76 -7.53
CA CYS A 18 -5.34 13.95 -8.60
C CYS A 18 -5.63 14.76 -9.87
N LYS A 19 -6.16 16.00 -9.75
CA LYS A 19 -6.40 16.88 -10.89
C LYS A 19 -5.12 17.24 -11.64
N ASP A 20 -4.02 17.43 -10.93
CA ASP A 20 -2.71 17.66 -11.55
C ASP A 20 -2.20 16.39 -12.25
N GLY A 21 -2.32 15.22 -11.60
CA GLY A 21 -2.02 13.93 -12.23
C GLY A 21 -2.80 13.68 -13.52
N GLN A 22 -4.10 13.99 -13.54
CA GLN A 22 -4.96 13.88 -14.73
C GLN A 22 -4.52 14.84 -15.85
N ARG A 23 -4.15 16.08 -15.50
CA ARG A 23 -3.66 17.06 -16.48
C ARG A 23 -2.39 16.56 -17.15
N ARG A 24 -1.45 16.01 -16.37
CA ARG A 24 -0.18 15.47 -16.89
C ARG A 24 -0.36 14.20 -17.72
N GLY A 25 -1.33 13.36 -17.35
CA GLY A 25 -1.74 12.22 -18.17
C GLY A 25 -2.29 12.66 -19.54
N ASN A 26 -3.13 13.70 -19.57
CA ASN A 26 -3.63 14.26 -20.83
C ASN A 26 -2.53 14.92 -21.68
N ASP A 27 -1.50 15.48 -21.03
CA ASP A 27 -0.30 16.03 -21.69
C ASP A 27 0.69 14.94 -22.14
N ASN A 28 0.33 13.67 -22.01
CA ASN A 28 1.12 12.50 -22.41
C ASN A 28 2.50 12.38 -21.74
N GLN A 29 2.62 12.87 -20.49
CA GLN A 29 3.87 12.78 -19.70
C GLN A 29 4.05 11.39 -19.07
N ASP A 30 5.31 11.01 -18.80
CA ASP A 30 5.66 9.77 -18.08
C ASP A 30 5.22 9.85 -16.62
N CYS A 31 4.26 9.01 -16.25
CA CYS A 31 3.68 8.99 -14.90
C CYS A 31 4.63 8.45 -13.82
N SER A 32 5.76 7.83 -14.20
CA SER A 32 6.76 7.35 -13.25
C SER A 32 7.75 8.42 -12.79
N SER A 33 7.81 9.56 -13.49
CA SER A 33 8.71 10.67 -13.22
C SER A 33 7.99 12.03 -13.21
N LEU A 34 6.89 12.14 -12.46
CA LEU A 34 6.12 13.38 -12.38
C LEU A 34 6.81 14.43 -11.48
N PRO A 35 6.85 15.71 -11.89
CA PRO A 35 7.28 16.80 -11.04
C PRO A 35 6.41 16.90 -9.77
N LEU A 36 7.06 16.92 -8.61
CA LEU A 36 6.41 16.99 -7.31
C LEU A 36 5.71 18.35 -7.12
N ILE A 37 4.40 18.31 -6.90
CA ILE A 37 3.58 19.46 -6.50
C ILE A 37 3.62 19.67 -4.97
N SER A 38 4.03 18.64 -4.24
CA SER A 38 4.10 18.59 -2.78
C SER A 38 5.07 17.49 -2.32
N GLU A 39 5.75 17.71 -1.20
CA GLU A 39 6.63 16.73 -0.51
C GLU A 39 5.84 15.57 0.14
N SER A 40 4.51 15.63 0.13
CA SER A 40 3.66 14.58 0.69
C SER A 40 3.69 13.30 -0.16
N THR A 41 4.10 12.19 0.46
CA THR A 41 4.06 10.86 -0.13
C THR A 41 2.65 10.47 -0.61
N THR A 42 1.60 10.87 0.13
CA THR A 42 0.20 10.63 -0.25
C THR A 42 -0.18 11.38 -1.52
N CYS A 43 0.22 12.64 -1.66
CA CYS A 43 -0.05 13.44 -2.86
C CYS A 43 0.66 12.85 -4.08
N ARG A 44 1.92 12.42 -3.92
CA ARG A 44 2.70 11.75 -4.97
C ARG A 44 2.01 10.48 -5.47
N ILE A 45 1.60 9.59 -4.56
CA ILE A 45 0.90 8.36 -4.93
C ILE A 45 -0.38 8.67 -5.70
N VAL A 46 -1.19 9.62 -5.23
CA VAL A 46 -2.46 9.97 -5.91
C VAL A 46 -2.22 10.61 -7.28
N GLN A 47 -1.19 11.45 -7.42
CA GLN A 47 -0.84 12.09 -8.68
C GLN A 47 -0.37 11.05 -9.72
N GLU A 48 0.49 10.10 -9.32
CA GLU A 48 0.95 9.00 -10.17
C GLU A 48 -0.23 8.12 -10.62
N GLN A 49 -1.09 7.69 -9.70
CA GLN A 49 -2.23 6.82 -10.02
C GLN A 49 -3.25 7.50 -10.94
N CYS A 50 -3.57 8.78 -10.69
CA CYS A 50 -4.50 9.51 -11.55
C CYS A 50 -3.93 9.81 -12.95
N CYS A 51 -2.60 9.90 -13.09
CA CYS A 51 -1.92 10.01 -14.39
C CYS A 51 -2.02 8.68 -15.18
N VAL A 52 -1.73 7.55 -14.53
CA VAL A 52 -1.78 6.22 -15.15
C VAL A 52 -3.18 5.89 -15.69
N ILE A 53 -4.23 6.18 -14.92
CA ILE A 53 -5.62 5.93 -15.33
C ILE A 53 -6.00 6.68 -16.61
N VAL A 54 -5.54 7.93 -16.77
CA VAL A 54 -5.82 8.73 -17.97
C VAL A 54 -5.15 8.14 -19.21
N HIS A 55 -3.91 7.65 -19.06
CA HIS A 55 -3.23 6.91 -20.13
C HIS A 55 -3.96 5.62 -20.49
N GLU A 56 -4.39 4.84 -19.50
CA GLU A 56 -5.17 3.61 -19.76
C GLU A 56 -6.48 3.90 -20.52
N ASP A 57 -7.20 4.96 -20.16
CA ASP A 57 -8.45 5.36 -20.83
C ASP A 57 -8.22 5.86 -22.27
N SER A 58 -7.16 6.64 -22.49
CA SER A 58 -6.72 7.07 -23.83
C SER A 58 -6.36 5.89 -24.73
N MET A 59 -5.61 4.91 -24.19
CA MET A 59 -5.22 3.69 -24.90
C MET A 59 -6.42 2.78 -25.19
N CYS A 60 -7.38 2.69 -24.27
CA CYS A 60 -8.62 1.95 -24.47
C CYS A 60 -9.51 2.60 -25.53
N THR A 61 -9.64 3.94 -25.50
CA THR A 61 -10.37 4.73 -26.51
C THR A 61 -9.78 4.54 -27.90
N THR A 62 -8.45 4.49 -28.00
CA THR A 62 -7.74 4.17 -29.25
C THR A 62 -8.12 2.79 -29.77
N GLY A 63 -8.16 1.77 -28.91
CA GLY A 63 -8.58 0.41 -29.26
C GLY A 63 -10.04 0.33 -29.74
N ILE A 64 -10.94 1.07 -29.10
CA ILE A 64 -12.35 1.19 -29.52
C ILE A 64 -12.47 1.80 -30.92
N ASN A 65 -11.73 2.87 -31.19
CA ASN A 65 -11.75 3.53 -32.50
C ASN A 65 -11.17 2.61 -33.58
N MET A 66 -10.10 1.85 -33.29
CA MET A 66 -9.57 0.83 -34.21
C MET A 66 -10.63 -0.24 -34.56
N ALA A 67 -11.38 -0.73 -33.57
CA ALA A 67 -12.49 -1.66 -33.81
C ALA A 67 -13.66 -1.01 -34.58
N LYS A 68 -13.90 0.29 -34.38
CA LYS A 68 -14.94 1.03 -35.09
C LYS A 68 -14.61 1.24 -36.56
N ASP A 69 -13.38 1.62 -36.86
CA ASP A 69 -12.96 2.12 -38.17
C ASP A 69 -12.32 1.05 -39.06
N GLN A 70 -11.55 0.11 -38.48
CA GLN A 70 -10.75 -0.87 -39.24
C GLN A 70 -11.29 -2.31 -39.16
N GLY A 71 -12.09 -2.64 -38.15
CA GLY A 71 -12.73 -3.96 -38.02
C GLY A 71 -11.79 -5.13 -37.69
N VAL A 72 -10.49 -4.88 -37.47
CA VAL A 72 -9.48 -5.88 -37.14
C VAL A 72 -8.53 -5.31 -36.07
N CYS A 73 -8.25 -6.06 -35.01
CA CYS A 73 -7.45 -5.60 -33.86
C CYS A 73 -5.96 -6.01 -33.91
N ASP A 74 -5.50 -6.62 -35.00
CA ASP A 74 -4.21 -7.34 -35.07
C ASP A 74 -3.10 -6.66 -35.90
N SER A 75 -3.17 -5.34 -36.10
CA SER A 75 -2.06 -4.63 -36.77
C SER A 75 -1.08 -4.00 -35.76
N LEU A 76 0.11 -4.61 -35.66
CA LEU A 76 1.38 -4.04 -35.17
C LEU A 76 1.49 -3.66 -33.68
N LEU A 77 1.03 -4.52 -32.76
CA LEU A 77 1.34 -4.37 -31.33
C LEU A 77 2.48 -5.33 -30.95
N THR A 78 3.71 -4.81 -30.86
CA THR A 78 4.81 -5.51 -30.19
C THR A 78 4.45 -5.72 -28.73
N ASN A 79 4.59 -6.94 -28.21
CA ASN A 79 4.26 -7.34 -26.82
C ASN A 79 5.00 -6.50 -25.75
N THR A 80 4.51 -5.29 -25.48
CA THR A 80 4.83 -4.51 -24.27
C THR A 80 3.57 -4.39 -23.42
N CYS A 81 3.74 -4.11 -22.13
CA CYS A 81 2.63 -4.08 -21.16
C CYS A 81 1.54 -3.05 -21.55
N GLU A 82 1.94 -1.97 -22.24
CA GLU A 82 1.10 -0.84 -22.66
C GLU A 82 0.12 -1.19 -23.80
N THR A 83 0.45 -2.14 -24.67
CA THR A 83 -0.40 -2.51 -25.82
C THR A 83 -1.51 -3.50 -25.48
N LYS A 84 -1.51 -4.04 -24.26
CA LYS A 84 -2.48 -5.06 -23.81
C LYS A 84 -3.87 -4.47 -23.59
N THR A 85 -3.96 -3.25 -23.06
CA THR A 85 -5.23 -2.55 -22.80
C THR A 85 -5.92 -2.13 -24.10
N THR A 86 -5.17 -1.61 -25.06
CA THR A 86 -5.68 -1.26 -26.41
C THR A 86 -6.24 -2.49 -27.12
N LYS A 87 -5.51 -3.61 -27.12
CA LYS A 87 -5.96 -4.86 -27.75
C LYS A 87 -7.22 -5.41 -27.08
N MET A 88 -7.25 -5.46 -25.74
CA MET A 88 -8.43 -5.88 -24.99
C MET A 88 -9.66 -5.03 -25.33
N CYS A 89 -9.55 -3.69 -25.30
CA CYS A 89 -10.66 -2.81 -25.61
C CYS A 89 -11.12 -2.93 -27.08
N CYS A 90 -10.20 -3.13 -28.01
CA CYS A 90 -10.53 -3.39 -29.41
C CYS A 90 -11.32 -4.70 -29.58
N ASP A 91 -10.82 -5.81 -29.02
CA ASP A 91 -11.46 -7.13 -29.10
C ASP A 91 -12.87 -7.11 -28.47
N CYS A 92 -13.02 -6.48 -27.30
CA CYS A 92 -14.31 -6.33 -26.61
C CYS A 92 -15.30 -5.46 -27.40
N CYS A 93 -14.82 -4.41 -28.10
CA CYS A 93 -15.66 -3.57 -28.96
C CYS A 93 -16.12 -4.33 -30.21
N LEU A 94 -15.26 -5.15 -30.82
CA LEU A 94 -15.64 -6.03 -31.94
C LEU A 94 -16.69 -7.06 -31.53
N LEU A 95 -16.56 -7.65 -30.34
CA LEU A 95 -17.58 -8.55 -29.79
C LEU A 95 -18.94 -7.84 -29.64
N GLY A 96 -18.94 -6.58 -29.16
CA GLY A 96 -20.15 -5.77 -29.05
C GLY A 96 -20.81 -5.51 -30.41
N LYS A 97 -20.01 -5.19 -31.43
CA LYS A 97 -20.50 -5.05 -32.82
C LYS A 97 -21.04 -6.36 -33.39
N ALA A 98 -20.34 -7.47 -33.20
CA ALA A 98 -20.78 -8.79 -33.67
C ALA A 98 -22.10 -9.20 -33.01
N ALA A 99 -22.26 -8.92 -31.71
CA ALA A 99 -23.53 -9.13 -31.00
C ALA A 99 -24.66 -8.26 -31.58
N GLN A 100 -24.38 -7.00 -31.90
CA GLN A 100 -25.31 -6.11 -32.57
C GLN A 100 -25.73 -6.64 -33.95
N GLU A 101 -24.79 -7.14 -34.76
CA GLU A 101 -25.07 -7.72 -36.09
C GLU A 101 -25.89 -9.00 -36.01
N GLN A 102 -25.72 -9.79 -34.95
CA GLN A 102 -26.49 -11.02 -34.68
C GLN A 102 -27.81 -10.76 -33.94
N GLY A 103 -28.15 -9.50 -33.63
CA GLY A 103 -29.38 -9.13 -32.92
C GLY A 103 -29.43 -9.60 -31.46
N LEU A 104 -28.28 -9.87 -30.85
CA LEU A 104 -28.13 -10.26 -29.45
C LEU A 104 -28.20 -9.03 -28.54
N SER A 105 -28.63 -9.23 -27.29
CA SER A 105 -28.72 -8.15 -26.30
C SER A 105 -27.32 -7.61 -25.94
N CYS A 106 -27.21 -6.28 -25.89
CA CYS A 106 -25.99 -5.57 -25.49
C CYS A 106 -25.70 -5.67 -23.98
N ASP A 107 -26.60 -6.26 -23.18
CA ASP A 107 -26.48 -6.44 -21.72
C ASP A 107 -25.91 -7.82 -21.30
N LEU A 108 -25.21 -8.52 -22.20
CA LEU A 108 -24.65 -9.83 -21.91
C LEU A 108 -23.50 -9.71 -20.87
N ASN A 109 -23.68 -10.31 -19.70
CA ASN A 109 -22.71 -10.24 -18.60
C ASN A 109 -21.55 -11.23 -18.83
N LEU A 110 -20.63 -10.91 -19.75
CA LEU A 110 -19.44 -11.72 -20.04
C LEU A 110 -18.49 -11.71 -18.82
N SER A 111 -18.12 -12.88 -18.31
CA SER A 111 -17.15 -13.04 -17.20
C SER A 111 -15.69 -12.76 -17.62
N VAL A 112 -15.48 -11.68 -18.40
CA VAL A 112 -14.20 -11.34 -19.06
C VAL A 112 -13.57 -10.07 -18.43
N GLY A 113 -14.15 -9.54 -17.34
CA GLY A 113 -13.64 -8.40 -16.58
C GLY A 113 -14.45 -7.12 -16.78
N TYR A 114 -14.52 -6.28 -15.75
CA TYR A 114 -15.41 -5.11 -15.68
C TYR A 114 -15.18 -4.09 -16.81
N GLN A 115 -13.92 -3.81 -17.16
CA GLN A 115 -13.58 -2.86 -18.22
C GLN A 115 -14.01 -3.35 -19.61
N CYS A 116 -13.83 -4.63 -19.92
CA CYS A 116 -14.27 -5.21 -21.21
C CYS A 116 -15.79 -5.14 -21.41
N GLY A 117 -16.57 -5.35 -20.34
CA GLY A 117 -18.03 -5.28 -20.38
C GLY A 117 -18.56 -3.88 -20.75
N GLN A 118 -17.93 -2.83 -20.22
CA GLN A 118 -18.31 -1.45 -20.57
C GLN A 118 -18.03 -1.13 -22.03
N VAL A 119 -16.88 -1.58 -22.54
CA VAL A 119 -16.49 -1.37 -23.93
C VAL A 119 -17.41 -2.13 -24.90
N TYR A 120 -17.73 -3.39 -24.59
CA TYR A 120 -18.70 -4.20 -25.35
C TYR A 120 -20.05 -3.48 -25.51
N HIS A 121 -20.61 -3.00 -24.40
CA HIS A 121 -21.89 -2.28 -24.42
C HIS A 121 -21.79 -1.00 -25.26
N SER A 122 -20.70 -0.22 -25.10
CA SER A 122 -20.50 1.04 -25.82
C SER A 122 -20.43 0.90 -27.35
N CYS A 123 -19.98 -0.25 -27.86
CA CYS A 123 -19.85 -0.53 -29.29
C CYS A 123 -21.06 -1.24 -29.90
N CYS A 124 -21.94 -1.78 -29.07
CA CYS A 124 -23.16 -2.47 -29.49
C CYS A 124 -24.33 -1.50 -29.81
N VAL A 125 -24.24 -0.21 -29.45
CA VAL A 125 -25.32 0.79 -29.64
C VAL A 125 -25.00 1.76 -30.81
N LYS A 126 -25.92 1.95 -31.78
CA LYS A 126 -25.74 2.82 -32.97
C LYS A 126 -25.92 4.32 -32.68
N LYS A 127 -25.12 5.20 -33.31
CA LYS A 127 -25.33 6.67 -33.35
C LYS A 127 -25.68 7.14 -34.78
N THR A 128 -26.72 7.96 -34.94
CA THR A 128 -27.06 8.71 -36.18
C THR A 128 -27.11 10.22 -35.90
N GLN A 129 -26.56 11.05 -36.80
CA GLN A 129 -26.45 12.52 -36.70
C GLN A 129 -27.45 13.26 -37.62
N ASP A 130 -28.24 14.16 -37.01
CA ASP A 130 -28.86 15.45 -37.39
C ASP A 130 -29.22 15.84 -38.85
N ASN A 131 -30.49 16.22 -39.13
CA ASN A 131 -30.97 17.62 -39.10
C ASN A 131 -32.43 17.85 -39.59
N GLN A 132 -33.16 18.69 -38.82
CA GLN A 132 -34.29 19.59 -39.15
C GLN A 132 -35.52 19.10 -39.95
N ILE A 133 -36.63 18.88 -39.22
CA ILE A 133 -38.01 19.05 -39.71
C ILE A 133 -38.58 20.36 -39.15
N SER A 134 -38.95 21.26 -40.06
CA SER A 134 -39.90 22.36 -39.88
C SER A 134 -41.23 21.83 -39.34
N ALA A 135 -41.80 22.50 -38.34
CA ALA A 135 -43.20 22.32 -38.01
C ALA A 135 -43.81 23.67 -37.64
N THR A 136 -44.75 24.12 -38.48
CA THR A 136 -45.94 24.82 -38.00
C THR A 136 -47.13 23.91 -38.25
N GLU A 137 -47.82 23.63 -37.15
CA GLU A 137 -49.25 23.37 -36.99
C GLU A 137 -49.89 22.21 -37.77
N GLN A 138 -50.45 21.23 -37.04
CA GLN A 138 -51.88 21.25 -36.66
C GLN A 138 -52.25 19.97 -35.86
N THR A 139 -52.81 20.16 -34.67
CA THR A 139 -53.91 19.35 -34.08
C THR A 139 -55.11 19.35 -35.03
N GLU A 140 -55.89 18.30 -35.27
CA GLU A 140 -56.64 17.40 -34.37
C GLU A 140 -56.71 15.97 -35.00
N ARG A 141 -57.04 14.83 -34.37
CA ARG A 141 -58.05 14.56 -33.34
C ARG A 141 -57.91 13.11 -32.82
N SER A 142 -57.93 12.99 -31.49
CA SER A 142 -58.45 11.93 -30.59
C SER A 142 -58.10 10.43 -30.69
N SER A 143 -57.64 9.97 -29.50
CA SER A 143 -57.93 8.74 -28.74
C SER A 143 -57.23 7.42 -29.09
N ASN A 144 -56.32 6.94 -28.22
CA ASN A 144 -56.67 5.86 -27.28
C ASN A 144 -55.56 5.45 -26.28
N VAL A 145 -56.01 5.21 -25.04
CA VAL A 145 -55.54 4.25 -24.02
C VAL A 145 -54.08 4.38 -23.51
N CYS A 146 -53.93 5.07 -22.39
CA CYS A 146 -52.89 4.79 -21.38
C CYS A 146 -53.55 4.82 -19.99
N ALA A 147 -54.09 3.68 -19.55
CA ALA A 147 -54.59 3.50 -18.20
C ALA A 147 -54.14 2.13 -17.64
N ALA A 148 -53.52 2.18 -16.45
CA ALA A 148 -53.16 1.09 -15.53
C ALA A 148 -51.75 0.45 -15.65
N PHE A 149 -50.71 1.07 -15.04
CA PHE A 149 -49.86 0.55 -13.94
C PHE A 149 -48.76 1.57 -13.57
N SER A 150 -48.16 1.42 -12.38
CA SER A 150 -47.35 2.43 -11.69
C SER A 150 -45.95 2.66 -12.30
N GLY A 151 -45.82 3.76 -13.06
CA GLY A 151 -44.56 4.29 -13.57
C GLY A 151 -44.77 5.38 -14.62
N LYS A 152 -45.40 6.50 -14.23
CA LYS A 152 -45.78 7.58 -15.15
C LYS A 152 -44.53 8.21 -15.81
N CYS A 153 -44.50 8.24 -17.14
CA CYS A 153 -43.53 9.04 -17.90
C CYS A 153 -43.62 10.51 -17.53
N ALA A 154 -42.48 11.22 -17.48
CA ALA A 154 -42.46 12.62 -17.10
C ALA A 154 -43.14 13.56 -18.12
N HIS A 155 -43.05 13.27 -19.43
CA HIS A 155 -43.63 14.11 -20.49
C HIS A 155 -44.67 13.39 -21.37
N LEU A 156 -44.27 12.55 -22.33
CA LEU A 156 -45.22 11.80 -23.18
C LEU A 156 -45.04 10.28 -23.09
N CYS A 157 -46.14 9.55 -23.23
CA CYS A 157 -46.17 8.10 -23.42
C CYS A 157 -46.68 7.83 -24.84
N ILE A 158 -45.88 7.14 -25.66
CA ILE A 158 -46.20 6.90 -27.09
C ILE A 158 -46.83 5.49 -27.30
N GLY A 159 -47.08 4.76 -26.21
CA GLY A 159 -47.63 3.39 -26.23
C GLY A 159 -46.52 2.32 -26.27
N ASN A 160 -46.79 1.17 -25.63
CA ASN A 160 -45.84 0.07 -25.37
C ASN A 160 -44.71 0.40 -24.36
N ASP A 161 -45.08 1.04 -23.23
CA ASP A 161 -44.20 1.37 -22.07
C ASP A 161 -42.96 2.24 -22.33
N THR A 162 -42.85 2.86 -23.50
CA THR A 162 -41.76 3.79 -23.83
C THR A 162 -42.15 5.25 -23.62
N CYS A 163 -41.38 5.94 -22.79
CA CYS A 163 -41.52 7.38 -22.52
C CYS A 163 -40.72 8.21 -23.53
N ALA A 164 -41.30 9.32 -23.98
CA ALA A 164 -40.65 10.28 -24.85
C ALA A 164 -40.70 11.69 -24.26
N CYS A 165 -39.68 12.49 -24.56
CA CYS A 165 -39.58 13.86 -24.11
C CYS A 165 -40.14 14.84 -25.16
N LEU A 166 -40.71 15.94 -24.67
CA LEU A 166 -41.04 17.09 -25.50
C LEU A 166 -39.76 17.67 -26.13
N LYS A 167 -39.91 18.28 -27.33
CA LYS A 167 -38.82 18.92 -28.06
C LYS A 167 -38.13 19.97 -27.17
N GLY A 168 -36.79 19.98 -27.15
CA GLY A 168 -35.97 20.80 -26.25
C GLY A 168 -35.52 20.09 -24.96
N TYR A 169 -35.98 18.85 -24.74
CA TYR A 169 -35.54 17.98 -23.65
C TYR A 169 -34.98 16.66 -24.19
N LYS A 170 -33.99 16.10 -23.49
CA LYS A 170 -33.45 14.76 -23.75
C LYS A 170 -33.84 13.78 -22.64
N LEU A 171 -34.05 12.53 -23.00
CA LEU A 171 -34.42 11.48 -22.05
C LEU A 171 -33.19 11.09 -21.22
N LYS A 172 -33.34 11.07 -19.90
CA LYS A 172 -32.29 10.55 -19.00
C LYS A 172 -32.15 9.03 -19.15
N PRO A 173 -31.01 8.45 -18.75
CA PRO A 173 -30.73 7.01 -18.87
C PRO A 173 -31.78 6.10 -18.21
N ASP A 174 -32.56 6.65 -17.28
CA ASP A 174 -33.63 5.99 -16.54
C ASP A 174 -34.87 5.66 -17.40
N ASN A 175 -34.87 6.03 -18.69
CA ASN A 175 -35.93 5.82 -19.70
C ASN A 175 -37.34 6.33 -19.32
N ARG A 176 -37.45 7.19 -18.30
CA ARG A 176 -38.73 7.72 -17.78
C ARG A 176 -38.77 9.23 -17.59
N ASN A 177 -37.63 9.85 -17.25
CA ASN A 177 -37.53 11.27 -16.92
C ASN A 177 -36.76 12.06 -17.99
N CYS A 178 -37.12 13.32 -18.17
CA CYS A 178 -36.55 14.20 -19.20
C CYS A 178 -35.70 15.30 -18.56
N GLU A 179 -34.59 15.65 -19.18
CA GLU A 179 -33.74 16.77 -18.80
C GLU A 179 -33.62 17.80 -19.92
N ASP A 180 -33.54 19.06 -19.51
CA ASP A 180 -33.49 20.20 -20.41
C ASP A 180 -32.18 20.23 -21.23
N ILE A 181 -32.27 20.57 -22.51
CA ILE A 181 -31.11 20.72 -23.39
C ILE A 181 -30.69 22.18 -23.38
N ASN A 182 -29.50 22.50 -22.84
CA ASN A 182 -29.04 23.88 -22.77
C ASN A 182 -28.48 24.38 -24.11
N GLU A 183 -29.31 25.06 -24.91
CA GLU A 183 -28.94 25.48 -26.26
C GLU A 183 -27.97 26.69 -26.28
N CYS A 184 -27.82 27.41 -25.17
CA CYS A 184 -26.84 28.50 -25.05
C CYS A 184 -25.38 28.00 -24.97
N LEU A 185 -25.14 26.78 -24.46
CA LEU A 185 -23.79 26.19 -24.36
C LEU A 185 -23.38 25.43 -25.63
N LEU A 186 -24.36 24.91 -26.36
CA LEU A 186 -24.13 24.13 -27.59
C LEU A 186 -23.92 25.00 -28.84
N GLY A 187 -23.92 26.34 -28.70
CA GLY A 187 -23.65 27.29 -29.79
C GLY A 187 -24.74 27.36 -30.86
N ALA A 188 -25.87 26.68 -30.67
CA ALA A 188 -27.02 26.67 -31.55
C ALA A 188 -28.04 27.78 -31.24
N SER A 189 -27.67 28.75 -30.40
CA SER A 189 -28.52 29.87 -30.00
C SER A 189 -28.58 30.94 -31.10
N SER A 190 -29.70 30.98 -31.84
CA SER A 190 -29.97 31.91 -32.94
C SER A 190 -30.24 33.36 -32.48
N CYS A 191 -29.51 33.89 -31.49
CA CYS A 191 -29.71 35.26 -31.00
C CYS A 191 -29.02 36.29 -31.91
N ARG A 192 -29.63 37.46 -32.14
CA ARG A 192 -29.01 38.52 -32.97
C ARG A 192 -27.89 39.22 -32.19
N GLY A 193 -26.93 39.83 -32.91
CA GLY A 193 -25.81 40.55 -32.29
C GLY A 193 -26.30 41.64 -31.31
N GLY A 194 -25.95 41.50 -30.03
CA GLY A 194 -26.35 42.39 -28.94
C GLY A 194 -27.36 41.80 -27.94
N GLU A 195 -27.79 40.55 -28.10
CA GLU A 195 -28.70 39.85 -27.17
C GLU A 195 -27.97 38.81 -26.32
N ARG A 196 -28.35 38.66 -25.04
CA ARG A 196 -27.80 37.63 -24.16
C ARG A 196 -28.71 36.40 -24.15
N CYS A 197 -28.14 35.24 -24.46
CA CYS A 197 -28.85 33.95 -24.40
C CYS A 197 -29.01 33.51 -22.94
N ILE A 198 -30.25 33.21 -22.54
CA ILE A 198 -30.55 32.60 -21.24
C ILE A 198 -31.27 31.29 -21.52
N ASN A 199 -30.70 30.19 -21.02
CA ASN A 199 -31.31 28.88 -21.15
C ASN A 199 -32.53 28.76 -20.24
N THR A 200 -33.63 28.25 -20.76
CA THR A 200 -34.84 28.01 -19.98
C THR A 200 -35.32 26.59 -20.17
N GLU A 201 -36.08 26.07 -19.20
CA GLU A 201 -36.49 24.67 -19.21
C GLU A 201 -37.30 24.37 -20.50
N GLY A 202 -36.69 23.63 -21.42
CA GLY A 202 -37.22 23.15 -22.69
C GLY A 202 -36.89 23.99 -23.92
N SER A 203 -36.22 25.13 -23.75
CA SER A 203 -35.82 26.03 -24.83
C SER A 203 -34.95 27.15 -24.28
N PHE A 204 -34.05 27.69 -25.07
CA PHE A 204 -33.43 28.98 -24.79
C PHE A 204 -34.33 30.16 -25.14
N ARG A 205 -34.15 31.29 -24.45
CA ARG A 205 -34.69 32.58 -24.88
C ARG A 205 -33.56 33.59 -25.06
N CYS A 206 -33.62 34.34 -26.15
CA CYS A 206 -32.73 35.47 -26.40
C CYS A 206 -33.38 36.70 -25.76
N GLN A 207 -32.78 37.22 -24.70
CA GLN A 207 -33.26 38.44 -24.09
C GLN A 207 -32.48 39.62 -24.68
N ARG A 208 -33.21 40.46 -25.41
CA ARG A 208 -32.77 41.79 -25.79
C ARG A 208 -33.15 42.73 -24.66
N GLU A 209 -32.18 43.44 -24.09
CA GLU A 209 -32.50 44.50 -23.13
C GLU A 209 -33.15 45.66 -23.90
N VAL A 210 -34.47 45.63 -23.96
CA VAL A 210 -35.29 46.85 -24.07
C VAL A 210 -36.32 46.78 -22.96
N SER A 211 -35.84 46.83 -21.72
CA SER A 211 -36.66 47.29 -20.62
C SER A 211 -36.85 48.79 -20.80
N CYS A 212 -38.08 49.28 -20.69
CA CYS A 212 -38.24 50.66 -20.25
C CYS A 212 -37.48 50.76 -18.92
N GLY A 213 -36.63 51.77 -18.78
CA GLY A 213 -35.88 51.96 -17.53
C GLY A 213 -36.82 51.92 -16.32
N THR A 214 -36.28 51.62 -15.14
CA THR A 214 -37.03 51.66 -13.88
C THR A 214 -37.83 52.97 -13.77
N GLY A 215 -39.13 52.87 -13.46
CA GLY A 215 -40.05 54.02 -13.36
C GLY A 215 -40.93 54.28 -14.59
N TYR A 216 -40.86 53.42 -15.62
CA TYR A 216 -41.74 53.47 -16.78
C TYR A 216 -42.49 52.15 -16.99
N GLU A 217 -43.79 52.22 -17.30
CA GLU A 217 -44.61 51.09 -17.69
C GLU A 217 -44.67 50.95 -19.21
N LEU A 218 -44.59 49.71 -19.70
CA LEU A 218 -44.67 49.40 -21.12
C LEU A 218 -46.15 49.36 -21.52
N THR A 219 -46.56 50.28 -22.38
CA THR A 219 -47.90 50.24 -22.97
C THR A 219 -47.96 49.18 -24.06
N ASP A 220 -49.16 48.65 -24.34
CA ASP A 220 -49.41 47.57 -25.32
C ASP A 220 -48.86 47.86 -26.73
N ASN A 221 -48.56 49.13 -27.04
CA ASN A 221 -47.99 49.59 -28.30
C ASN A 221 -46.46 49.72 -28.30
N ASN A 222 -45.75 49.05 -27.37
CA ASN A 222 -44.30 49.05 -27.25
C ASN A 222 -43.67 50.45 -26.99
N ASN A 223 -44.42 51.38 -26.40
CA ASN A 223 -43.93 52.68 -25.95
C ASN A 223 -43.89 52.76 -24.41
N CYS A 224 -42.82 53.33 -23.88
CA CYS A 224 -42.63 53.52 -22.43
C CYS A 224 -43.38 54.75 -21.94
N LYS A 225 -44.34 54.56 -21.03
CA LYS A 225 -45.04 55.66 -20.35
C LYS A 225 -44.55 55.76 -18.92
N ASP A 226 -44.38 56.98 -18.45
CA ASP A 226 -43.95 57.28 -17.08
C ASP A 226 -44.99 56.81 -16.05
N ILE A 227 -44.55 56.19 -14.96
CA ILE A 227 -45.40 55.77 -13.84
C ILE A 227 -45.47 56.93 -12.85
N ASP A 228 -46.65 57.48 -12.60
CA ASP A 228 -46.80 58.53 -11.58
C ASP A 228 -46.85 57.91 -10.18
N GLU A 229 -45.70 57.86 -9.49
CA GLU A 229 -45.62 57.26 -8.16
C GLU A 229 -46.29 58.11 -7.07
N CYS A 230 -46.57 59.40 -7.35
CA CYS A 230 -47.25 60.30 -6.42
C CYS A 230 -48.77 60.10 -6.41
N GLU A 231 -49.39 59.80 -7.56
CA GLU A 231 -50.83 59.46 -7.61
C GLU A 231 -51.12 58.02 -7.17
N THR A 232 -50.21 57.09 -7.48
CA THR A 232 -50.40 55.67 -7.16
C THR A 232 -50.07 55.32 -5.70
N GLY A 233 -49.43 56.24 -4.96
CA GLY A 233 -49.12 56.08 -3.53
C GLY A 233 -47.91 55.18 -3.24
N PHE A 234 -47.16 54.79 -4.27
CA PHE A 234 -45.95 53.96 -4.16
C PHE A 234 -44.66 54.77 -3.96
N HIS A 235 -44.77 55.97 -3.39
CA HIS A 235 -43.63 56.82 -3.05
C HIS A 235 -43.26 56.69 -1.56
N ASN A 236 -41.97 56.70 -1.26
CA ASN A 236 -41.43 56.61 0.11
C ASN A 236 -40.99 57.97 0.68
N CYS A 237 -41.59 59.08 0.20
CA CYS A 237 -41.39 60.41 0.78
C CYS A 237 -41.86 60.48 2.25
N GLY A 238 -40.96 60.85 3.16
CA GLY A 238 -41.27 61.02 4.59
C GLY A 238 -42.23 62.21 4.88
N PRO A 239 -42.84 62.28 6.08
CA PRO A 239 -43.91 63.23 6.41
C PRO A 239 -43.56 64.74 6.26
N GLY A 240 -42.26 65.07 6.26
CA GLY A 240 -41.72 66.43 6.05
C GLY A 240 -41.57 66.86 4.58
N PHE A 241 -41.89 65.99 3.63
CA PHE A 241 -41.66 66.20 2.20
C PHE A 241 -42.97 66.14 1.40
N VAL A 242 -43.00 66.77 0.23
CA VAL A 242 -44.09 66.73 -0.75
C VAL A 242 -43.60 65.99 -2.00
N CYS A 243 -44.33 64.97 -2.42
CA CYS A 243 -44.02 64.21 -3.63
C CYS A 243 -44.32 65.04 -4.88
N GLN A 244 -43.39 65.06 -5.83
CA GLN A 244 -43.60 65.58 -7.17
C GLN A 244 -43.12 64.55 -8.19
N ASN A 245 -44.01 64.12 -9.07
CA ASN A 245 -43.67 63.16 -10.11
C ASN A 245 -42.71 63.79 -11.15
N THR A 246 -41.77 62.99 -11.64
CA THR A 246 -40.81 63.35 -12.69
C THR A 246 -40.70 62.20 -13.71
N GLN A 247 -40.24 62.49 -14.92
CA GLN A 247 -40.22 61.47 -15.95
C GLN A 247 -39.25 60.32 -15.60
N GLY A 248 -39.80 59.17 -15.25
CA GLY A 248 -39.13 57.93 -14.87
C GLY A 248 -38.91 57.73 -13.38
N SER A 249 -39.40 58.63 -12.52
CA SER A 249 -39.24 58.57 -11.07
C SER A 249 -39.97 59.71 -10.37
N PHE A 250 -40.09 59.72 -9.05
CA PHE A 250 -40.60 60.87 -8.29
C PHE A 250 -39.50 61.57 -7.49
N ARG A 251 -39.67 62.87 -7.21
CA ARG A 251 -38.82 63.65 -6.30
C ARG A 251 -39.60 64.13 -5.08
N CYS A 252 -39.02 63.96 -3.90
CA CYS A 252 -39.58 64.45 -2.65
C CYS A 252 -38.99 65.84 -2.33
N LEU A 253 -39.81 66.88 -2.34
CA LEU A 253 -39.37 68.24 -2.02
C LEU A 253 -39.64 68.59 -0.54
N PRO A 254 -38.65 69.13 0.20
CA PRO A 254 -38.83 69.49 1.60
C PRO A 254 -39.82 70.65 1.76
N LYS A 255 -40.72 70.57 2.75
CA LYS A 255 -41.70 71.65 3.05
C LYS A 255 -41.06 72.92 3.60
N VAL A 256 -39.81 72.84 4.11
CA VAL A 256 -39.09 73.95 4.75
C VAL A 256 -37.72 74.13 4.08
N LYS A 257 -37.37 75.37 3.70
CA LYS A 257 -36.05 75.73 3.15
C LYS A 257 -35.12 76.27 4.25
N CYS A 258 -33.85 75.84 4.26
CA CYS A 258 -32.82 76.32 5.20
C CYS A 258 -32.45 77.81 4.98
N GLY A 259 -31.98 78.47 6.05
CA GLY A 259 -31.47 79.85 6.01
C GLY A 259 -30.08 79.95 5.35
N ALA A 260 -29.62 81.18 5.07
CA ALA A 260 -28.30 81.41 4.46
C ALA A 260 -27.15 80.91 5.36
N GLY A 261 -26.11 80.33 4.75
CA GLY A 261 -24.97 79.71 5.44
C GLY A 261 -25.08 78.19 5.65
N PHE A 262 -26.21 77.57 5.26
CA PHE A 262 -26.43 76.13 5.39
C PHE A 262 -26.92 75.52 4.06
N ILE A 263 -26.47 74.31 3.74
CA ILE A 263 -26.99 73.46 2.66
C ILE A 263 -27.88 72.36 3.24
N GLN A 264 -28.93 72.00 2.51
CA GLN A 264 -29.91 71.04 3.00
C GLN A 264 -29.58 69.63 2.50
N ASP A 265 -29.53 68.66 3.42
CA ASP A 265 -29.31 67.25 3.07
C ASP A 265 -30.58 66.58 2.51
N ALA A 266 -30.43 65.34 2.03
CA ALA A 266 -31.53 64.56 1.47
C ALA A 266 -32.63 64.18 2.50
N LEU A 267 -32.38 64.35 3.80
CA LEU A 267 -33.34 64.11 4.90
C LEU A 267 -33.98 65.40 5.43
N GLY A 268 -33.61 66.57 4.88
CA GLY A 268 -34.21 67.86 5.18
C GLY A 268 -33.50 68.64 6.29
N ASN A 269 -32.36 68.16 6.77
CA ASN A 269 -31.56 68.81 7.81
C ASN A 269 -30.63 69.87 7.19
N CYS A 270 -30.42 70.97 7.91
CA CYS A 270 -29.52 72.04 7.49
C CYS A 270 -28.09 71.73 7.97
N ILE A 271 -27.19 71.45 7.03
CA ILE A 271 -25.76 71.24 7.25
C ILE A 271 -25.02 72.53 6.96
N ASP A 272 -24.07 72.88 7.84
CA ASP A 272 -23.23 74.06 7.71
C ASP A 272 -22.36 74.05 6.42
N ILE A 273 -22.27 75.18 5.73
CA ILE A 273 -21.41 75.32 4.54
C ILE A 273 -19.99 75.63 5.00
N ASN A 274 -19.03 74.78 4.66
CA ASN A 274 -17.62 75.11 4.93
C ASN A 274 -17.09 76.14 3.92
N GLU A 275 -17.11 77.43 4.28
CA GLU A 275 -16.66 78.50 3.38
C GLU A 275 -15.15 78.49 3.11
N CYS A 276 -14.36 77.86 3.99
CA CYS A 276 -12.91 77.73 3.84
C CYS A 276 -12.48 76.80 2.70
N VAL A 277 -13.38 75.92 2.24
CA VAL A 277 -13.13 74.99 1.12
C VAL A 277 -13.90 75.41 -0.12
N THR A 278 -15.10 76.00 0.06
CA THR A 278 -16.01 76.30 -1.05
C THR A 278 -15.72 77.65 -1.72
N GLN A 279 -15.13 78.63 -1.04
CA GLN A 279 -14.72 79.91 -1.64
C GLN A 279 -13.21 79.96 -1.91
N THR A 280 -12.81 80.54 -3.04
CA THR A 280 -11.40 80.75 -3.36
C THR A 280 -10.90 82.03 -2.67
N SER A 281 -10.11 81.89 -1.60
CA SER A 281 -9.54 82.96 -0.76
C SER A 281 -10.55 83.79 0.08
N PRO A 282 -11.26 83.18 1.04
CA PRO A 282 -12.22 83.88 1.91
C PRO A 282 -11.54 84.79 2.96
N CYS A 283 -10.26 84.60 3.27
CA CYS A 283 -9.48 85.43 4.19
C CYS A 283 -8.36 86.21 3.48
N HIS A 284 -7.94 87.35 4.04
CA HIS A 284 -6.81 88.13 3.51
C HIS A 284 -5.47 87.36 3.57
N ARG A 285 -4.52 87.70 2.68
CA ARG A 285 -3.19 87.06 2.60
C ARG A 285 -2.51 87.02 3.98
N GLY A 286 -2.16 85.81 4.45
CA GLY A 286 -1.48 85.57 5.73
C GLY A 286 -2.40 85.18 6.90
N GLN A 287 -3.70 84.98 6.67
CA GLN A 287 -4.65 84.46 7.65
C GLN A 287 -5.15 83.06 7.27
N ILE A 288 -5.38 82.20 8.27
CA ILE A 288 -5.95 80.87 8.12
C ILE A 288 -7.46 80.96 8.37
N CYS A 289 -8.26 80.40 7.47
CA CYS A 289 -9.71 80.29 7.60
C CYS A 289 -10.08 79.11 8.48
N ILE A 290 -10.94 79.32 9.48
CA ILE A 290 -11.50 78.29 10.36
C ILE A 290 -13.02 78.32 10.20
N ASN A 291 -13.60 77.18 9.83
CA ASN A 291 -15.05 77.06 9.66
C ASN A 291 -15.77 77.04 11.01
N THR A 292 -16.88 77.77 11.11
CA THR A 292 -17.74 77.85 12.31
C THR A 292 -19.19 77.59 11.94
N VAL A 293 -20.03 77.16 12.86
CA VAL A 293 -21.41 76.79 12.51
C VAL A 293 -22.19 78.04 12.06
N GLY A 294 -22.52 78.10 10.77
CA GLY A 294 -23.22 79.16 10.06
C GLY A 294 -22.32 80.25 9.43
N SER A 295 -20.99 80.19 9.58
CA SER A 295 -20.03 81.18 9.02
C SER A 295 -18.56 80.75 9.16
N TYR A 296 -17.58 81.61 8.85
CA TYR A 296 -16.15 81.34 9.06
C TYR A 296 -15.43 82.48 9.78
N ILE A 297 -14.31 82.17 10.45
CA ILE A 297 -13.42 83.14 11.09
C ILE A 297 -12.01 83.06 10.51
N CYS A 298 -11.29 84.19 10.46
CA CYS A 298 -9.92 84.27 9.96
C CYS A 298 -8.93 84.56 11.11
N GLN A 299 -7.95 83.67 11.32
CA GLN A 299 -6.94 83.79 12.38
C GLN A 299 -5.53 84.04 11.79
N ARG A 300 -4.67 84.84 12.44
CA ARG A 300 -3.27 85.03 12.02
C ARG A 300 -2.44 83.76 12.26
N ASN A 301 -1.61 83.41 11.29
CA ASN A 301 -0.73 82.24 11.31
C ASN A 301 0.42 82.43 12.31
N SER A 302 0.40 81.71 13.44
CA SER A 302 1.62 81.46 14.25
C SER A 302 2.39 80.31 13.60
N VAL A 303 3.64 80.56 13.23
CA VAL A 303 4.50 79.58 12.57
C VAL A 303 4.67 78.36 13.49
N ASN A 304 4.06 77.23 13.13
CA ASN A 304 4.29 75.94 13.75
C ASN A 304 5.32 75.16 12.92
N CYS A 305 6.45 74.81 13.53
CA CYS A 305 7.45 73.99 12.85
C CYS A 305 6.98 72.54 12.72
N GLY A 306 7.19 71.96 11.54
CA GLY A 306 6.94 70.53 11.31
C GLY A 306 7.85 69.65 12.18
N ARG A 307 7.53 68.35 12.28
CA ARG A 307 8.40 67.37 12.97
C ARG A 307 9.83 67.42 12.42
N GLY A 308 10.82 67.34 13.31
CA GLY A 308 12.25 67.41 12.97
C GLY A 308 12.83 68.82 12.95
N TYR A 309 12.02 69.84 13.24
CA TYR A 309 12.47 71.23 13.29
C TYR A 309 12.04 71.89 14.59
N HIS A 310 12.87 72.78 15.11
CA HIS A 310 12.54 73.65 16.24
C HIS A 310 12.57 75.12 15.82
N LEU A 311 11.87 75.97 16.58
CA LEU A 311 11.90 77.41 16.34
C LEU A 311 13.26 77.97 16.75
N ASN A 312 13.78 78.88 15.93
CA ASN A 312 14.91 79.72 16.31
C ASN A 312 14.50 80.66 17.47
N GLU A 313 15.47 81.26 18.17
CA GLU A 313 15.24 82.11 19.37
C GLU A 313 14.22 83.24 19.13
N ASP A 314 14.13 83.75 17.91
CA ASP A 314 13.18 84.81 17.51
C ASP A 314 11.76 84.30 17.16
N GLY A 315 11.51 82.99 17.16
CA GLY A 315 10.20 82.40 16.84
C GLY A 315 9.73 82.56 15.39
N THR A 316 10.61 83.00 14.48
CA THR A 316 10.25 83.38 13.10
C THR A 316 10.62 82.34 12.03
N ARG A 317 11.52 81.41 12.34
CA ARG A 317 12.02 80.41 11.38
C ARG A 317 12.22 79.06 12.05
N CYS A 318 12.02 78.00 11.28
CA CYS A 318 12.25 76.62 11.70
C CYS A 318 13.67 76.21 11.32
N ILE A 319 14.43 75.74 12.31
CA ILE A 319 15.77 75.19 12.15
C ILE A 319 15.75 73.69 12.46
N ASP A 320 16.55 72.95 11.70
CA ASP A 320 16.66 71.51 11.79
C ASP A 320 17.18 71.07 13.16
N ILE A 321 16.63 69.99 13.73
CA ILE A 321 17.11 69.40 14.97
C ILE A 321 18.21 68.41 14.60
N ASP A 322 19.46 68.66 15.00
CA ASP A 322 20.55 67.69 14.79
C ASP A 322 20.47 66.54 15.79
N GLU A 323 19.77 65.47 15.43
CA GLU A 323 19.57 64.33 16.33
C GLU A 323 20.86 63.54 16.62
N CYS A 324 21.91 63.71 15.81
CA CYS A 324 23.20 63.02 16.02
C CYS A 324 24.06 63.68 17.11
N LYS A 325 23.78 64.93 17.48
CA LYS A 325 24.47 65.65 18.57
C LYS A 325 23.68 65.65 19.89
N GLY A 326 22.51 65.01 19.91
CA GLY A 326 21.67 64.90 21.08
C GLY A 326 22.30 64.08 22.24
N PRO A 327 21.77 64.20 23.46
CA PRO A 327 22.27 63.48 24.64
C PRO A 327 21.96 61.97 24.58
N GLU A 328 20.94 61.55 23.84
CA GLU A 328 20.64 60.14 23.56
C GLU A 328 21.29 59.74 22.23
N LYS A 329 22.02 58.60 22.22
CA LYS A 329 22.60 58.05 20.99
C LYS A 329 21.49 57.57 20.05
N ALA A 330 21.08 58.42 19.11
CA ALA A 330 19.98 58.17 18.18
C ALA A 330 20.07 56.82 17.43
N CYS A 331 21.29 56.36 17.12
CA CYS A 331 21.55 55.13 16.36
C CYS A 331 22.11 53.97 17.20
N ALA A 332 21.88 53.94 18.52
CA ALA A 332 22.21 52.81 19.41
C ALA A 332 23.66 52.24 19.32
N GLY A 333 24.62 53.05 18.86
CA GLY A 333 26.03 52.62 18.69
C GLY A 333 26.52 52.54 17.23
N HIS A 334 25.60 52.60 16.26
CA HIS A 334 25.91 52.67 14.83
C HIS A 334 26.19 54.11 14.36
N GLY A 335 26.64 54.28 13.11
CA GLY A 335 26.91 55.61 12.53
C GLY A 335 25.64 56.45 12.39
N CYS A 336 25.70 57.74 12.69
CA CYS A 336 24.55 58.66 12.59
C CYS A 336 24.85 59.78 11.58
N ILE A 337 23.90 60.02 10.66
CA ILE A 337 24.00 61.07 9.66
C ILE A 337 22.75 61.96 9.74
N ASN A 338 22.96 63.22 10.12
CA ASN A 338 21.90 64.22 10.20
C ASN A 338 21.42 64.63 8.79
N LEU A 339 20.10 64.73 8.61
CA LEU A 339 19.45 65.19 7.38
C LEU A 339 18.49 66.34 7.72
N LEU A 340 18.05 67.10 6.73
CA LEU A 340 17.11 68.19 7.02
C LEU A 340 15.72 67.63 7.36
N GLY A 341 15.30 67.82 8.61
CA GLY A 341 14.03 67.39 9.20
C GLY A 341 14.01 65.96 9.71
N SER A 342 15.15 65.26 9.69
CA SER A 342 15.28 63.85 10.11
C SER A 342 16.74 63.42 10.19
N TYR A 343 17.02 62.20 10.63
CA TYR A 343 18.35 61.60 10.56
C TYR A 343 18.26 60.21 9.93
N ARG A 344 19.41 59.68 9.46
CA ARG A 344 19.53 58.28 9.07
C ARG A 344 20.70 57.63 9.80
N CYS A 345 20.55 56.35 10.13
CA CYS A 345 21.64 55.56 10.70
C CYS A 345 22.37 54.80 9.59
N GLU A 346 23.69 54.82 9.63
CA GLU A 346 24.57 53.95 8.84
C GLU A 346 24.86 52.70 9.66
N CYS A 347 24.19 51.61 9.30
CA CYS A 347 24.25 50.35 10.03
C CYS A 347 25.56 49.62 9.75
N GLU A 348 26.10 48.98 10.79
CA GLU A 348 27.28 48.12 10.66
C GLU A 348 26.94 46.85 9.87
N PRO A 349 27.92 46.14 9.29
CA PRO A 349 27.67 44.87 8.61
C PRO A 349 26.92 43.88 9.52
N GLY A 350 25.91 43.21 8.96
CA GLY A 350 25.01 42.32 9.74
C GLY A 350 23.75 43.01 10.27
N TYR A 351 23.60 44.33 10.06
CA TYR A 351 22.42 45.09 10.49
C TYR A 351 21.72 45.77 9.31
N ILE A 352 20.40 45.92 9.41
CA ILE A 352 19.56 46.61 8.42
C ILE A 352 18.85 47.80 9.07
N PHE A 353 18.77 48.92 8.34
CA PHE A 353 18.06 50.10 8.80
C PHE A 353 16.55 49.89 8.69
N ASN A 354 15.85 49.93 9.82
CA ASN A 354 14.40 49.88 9.86
C ASN A 354 13.82 51.30 9.82
N SER A 355 13.07 51.61 8.77
CA SER A 355 12.51 52.95 8.53
C SER A 355 11.39 53.35 9.49
N ILE A 356 10.78 52.39 10.18
CA ILE A 356 9.69 52.60 11.14
C ILE A 356 10.26 52.84 12.54
N SER A 357 11.14 51.95 13.01
CA SER A 357 11.79 52.08 14.32
C SER A 357 12.96 53.07 14.33
N ARG A 358 13.44 53.47 13.14
CA ARG A 358 14.56 54.42 12.90
C ARG A 358 15.87 54.02 13.55
N VAL A 359 16.05 52.73 13.81
CA VAL A 359 17.26 52.14 14.36
C VAL A 359 17.78 51.03 13.46
N CYS A 360 19.04 50.67 13.64
CA CYS A 360 19.63 49.51 13.01
C CYS A 360 19.21 48.25 13.76
N GLU A 361 18.56 47.34 13.06
CA GLU A 361 18.12 46.05 13.61
C GLU A 361 19.00 44.94 13.04
N ASP A 362 19.30 43.95 13.87
CA ASP A 362 20.08 42.79 13.49
C ASP A 362 19.40 41.99 12.37
N ILE A 363 20.16 41.63 11.35
CA ILE A 363 19.65 40.77 10.27
C ILE A 363 19.70 39.34 10.79
N ASN A 364 18.54 38.73 11.00
CA ASN A 364 18.51 37.32 11.35
C ASN A 364 18.88 36.46 10.13
N GLU A 365 20.16 36.14 9.96
CA GLU A 365 20.62 35.45 8.74
C GLU A 365 20.10 34.02 8.67
N CYS A 366 19.85 33.38 9.81
CA CYS A 366 19.24 32.05 9.88
C CYS A 366 17.81 32.03 9.31
N ARG A 367 17.04 33.12 9.51
CA ARG A 367 15.69 33.27 8.92
C ARG A 367 15.73 33.80 7.50
N HIS A 368 16.73 34.64 7.18
CA HIS A 368 16.85 35.26 5.87
C HIS A 368 17.36 34.26 4.81
N PHE A 369 18.21 33.31 5.21
CA PHE A 369 18.78 32.27 4.34
C PHE A 369 18.57 30.86 4.92
N PRO A 370 17.31 30.38 5.02
CA PRO A 370 17.00 29.10 5.63
C PRO A 370 17.67 27.93 4.86
N GLY A 371 18.38 27.07 5.58
CA GLY A 371 19.00 25.86 5.05
C GLY A 371 20.20 26.07 4.11
N ARG A 372 20.70 27.31 3.94
CA ARG A 372 21.85 27.62 3.08
C ARG A 372 23.11 28.04 3.84
N LEU A 373 22.96 28.42 5.10
CA LEU A 373 24.01 29.07 5.88
C LEU A 373 24.83 28.09 6.73
N CYS A 374 24.16 27.10 7.31
CA CYS A 374 24.73 26.04 8.13
C CYS A 374 24.21 24.69 7.64
N ALA A 375 25.03 23.65 7.71
CA ALA A 375 24.60 22.30 7.32
C ALA A 375 23.47 21.77 8.22
N HIS A 376 23.60 21.90 9.54
CA HIS A 376 22.62 21.37 10.50
C HIS A 376 21.85 22.48 11.23
N LYS A 377 22.43 23.10 12.26
CA LYS A 377 21.75 24.11 13.10
C LYS A 377 22.38 25.48 12.95
N CYS A 378 21.54 26.51 12.81
CA CYS A 378 21.93 27.92 12.75
C CYS A 378 21.35 28.66 13.95
N ASP A 379 22.21 29.31 14.72
CA ASP A 379 21.84 30.17 15.85
C ASP A 379 22.23 31.62 15.52
N ASN A 380 21.25 32.52 15.57
CA ASN A 380 21.46 33.94 15.28
C ASN A 380 22.18 34.65 16.42
N THR A 381 23.15 35.50 16.10
CA THR A 381 23.88 36.33 17.06
C THR A 381 23.83 37.79 16.64
N LEU A 382 24.17 38.73 17.52
CA LEU A 382 24.17 40.14 17.14
C LEU A 382 25.30 40.42 16.14
N GLY A 383 24.93 40.85 14.92
CA GLY A 383 25.81 41.18 13.79
C GLY A 383 26.33 39.98 13.00
N SER A 384 25.91 38.75 13.33
CA SER A 384 26.37 37.53 12.67
C SER A 384 25.54 36.30 13.07
N TYR A 385 25.99 35.11 12.70
CA TYR A 385 25.38 33.85 13.08
C TYR A 385 26.42 32.80 13.45
N LYS A 386 25.99 31.77 14.19
CA LYS A 386 26.82 30.62 14.57
C LYS A 386 26.18 29.32 14.12
N CYS A 387 26.97 28.47 13.47
CA CYS A 387 26.55 27.13 13.12
C CYS A 387 26.91 26.13 14.22
N SER A 388 26.05 25.14 14.43
CA SER A 388 26.30 23.99 15.30
C SER A 388 25.82 22.70 14.63
N CYS A 389 26.47 21.60 15.01
CA CYS A 389 26.16 20.27 14.48
C CYS A 389 25.33 19.47 15.49
N THR A 390 24.45 18.62 14.97
CA THR A 390 23.74 17.60 15.75
C THR A 390 24.72 16.55 16.27
N THR A 391 24.27 15.78 17.27
CA THR A 391 25.02 14.61 17.79
C THR A 391 25.43 13.68 16.65
N GLY A 392 26.64 13.11 16.74
CA GLY A 392 27.26 12.28 15.69
C GLY A 392 28.08 13.06 14.66
N PHE A 393 28.19 14.39 14.80
CA PHE A 393 28.92 15.24 13.85
C PHE A 393 29.77 16.28 14.56
N LYS A 394 30.86 16.69 13.92
CA LYS A 394 31.73 17.79 14.35
C LYS A 394 31.70 18.94 13.34
N LEU A 395 31.83 20.16 13.82
CA LEU A 395 31.89 21.33 12.95
C LEU A 395 33.18 21.29 12.13
N ALA A 396 33.05 21.36 10.81
CA ALA A 396 34.16 21.38 9.87
C ALA A 396 34.97 22.68 10.01
N GLY A 397 36.18 22.70 9.44
CA GLY A 397 37.10 23.85 9.53
C GLY A 397 36.59 25.14 8.90
N ASP A 398 35.56 25.06 8.06
CA ASP A 398 34.86 26.21 7.46
C ASP A 398 33.86 26.90 8.42
N GLY A 399 33.60 26.29 9.58
CA GLY A 399 32.65 26.78 10.57
C GLY A 399 31.18 26.69 10.14
N ARG A 400 30.86 25.98 9.06
CA ARG A 400 29.49 25.90 8.49
C ARG A 400 29.03 24.48 8.22
N ASN A 401 29.94 23.62 7.75
CA ASN A 401 29.65 22.23 7.43
C ASN A 401 29.82 21.33 8.66
N CYS A 402 29.18 20.17 8.62
CA CYS A 402 29.24 19.17 9.67
C CYS A 402 29.85 17.89 9.10
N ASP A 403 31.04 17.55 9.59
CA ASP A 403 31.71 16.31 9.23
C ASP A 403 31.24 15.21 10.18
N ASP A 404 31.04 14.03 9.61
CA ASP A 404 30.69 12.83 10.35
C ASP A 404 31.78 12.51 11.40
N LEU A 405 31.34 12.23 12.63
CA LEU A 405 32.24 11.86 13.71
C LEU A 405 32.39 10.36 13.71
N ASN A 406 33.59 9.86 13.41
CA ASN A 406 33.83 8.43 13.42
C ASN A 406 33.97 7.89 14.86
N GLU A 407 32.87 7.41 15.44
CA GLU A 407 32.91 6.89 16.81
C GLU A 407 33.72 5.59 16.92
N CYS A 408 33.93 4.86 15.82
CA CYS A 408 34.69 3.61 15.81
C CYS A 408 36.18 3.80 16.13
N GLU A 409 36.73 5.02 16.05
CA GLU A 409 38.12 5.29 16.43
C GLU A 409 38.40 4.97 17.92
N ASN A 410 37.36 5.03 18.77
CA ASN A 410 37.46 4.72 20.19
C ASN A 410 37.17 3.26 20.54
N ASN A 411 36.91 2.40 19.53
CA ASN A 411 36.50 1.00 19.71
C ASN A 411 35.34 0.82 20.73
N PRO A 412 34.18 1.45 20.51
CA PRO A 412 33.03 1.34 21.43
C PRO A 412 32.41 -0.06 21.42
N CYS A 413 32.51 -0.77 20.30
CA CYS A 413 31.96 -2.12 20.13
C CYS A 413 32.89 -3.19 20.70
N SER A 414 32.29 -4.23 21.29
CA SER A 414 33.04 -5.40 21.77
C SER A 414 33.74 -6.21 20.65
N GLN A 415 33.20 -6.17 19.43
CA GLN A 415 33.72 -6.88 18.27
C GLN A 415 33.91 -5.93 17.07
N GLU A 416 33.07 -6.02 16.04
CA GLU A 416 33.23 -5.22 14.81
C GLU A 416 32.43 -3.93 14.93
N CYS A 417 33.04 -2.81 14.50
CA CYS A 417 32.42 -1.48 14.48
C CYS A 417 32.41 -0.98 13.05
N ALA A 418 31.25 -0.52 12.58
CA ALA A 418 31.13 0.18 11.32
C ALA A 418 30.64 1.61 11.58
N ASN A 419 31.39 2.57 11.06
CA ASN A 419 30.98 3.96 11.08
C ASN A 419 29.90 4.18 10.03
N VAL A 420 28.77 4.74 10.44
CA VAL A 420 27.63 5.07 9.58
C VAL A 420 27.43 6.59 9.64
N TYR A 421 26.77 7.17 8.65
CA TYR A 421 26.55 8.60 8.66
C TYR A 421 25.67 9.01 9.87
N GLY A 422 26.25 9.79 10.78
CA GLY A 422 25.65 10.34 11.99
C GLY A 422 25.59 9.40 13.21
N SER A 423 26.17 8.20 13.12
CA SER A 423 26.24 7.22 14.21
C SER A 423 27.14 6.04 13.82
N TYR A 424 27.47 5.16 14.75
CA TYR A 424 28.10 3.88 14.46
C TYR A 424 27.13 2.71 14.67
N GLN A 425 27.48 1.55 14.10
CA GLN A 425 26.80 0.28 14.34
C GLN A 425 27.80 -0.80 14.72
N CYS A 426 27.46 -1.58 15.75
CA CYS A 426 28.25 -2.73 16.18
C CYS A 426 27.73 -4.01 15.51
N TYR A 427 28.66 -4.82 15.02
CA TYR A 427 28.37 -6.13 14.45
C TYR A 427 29.07 -7.23 15.24
N CYS A 428 28.34 -8.32 15.42
CA CYS A 428 28.85 -9.51 16.07
C CYS A 428 29.26 -10.54 15.03
N ARG A 429 30.37 -11.23 15.29
CA ARG A 429 30.82 -12.38 14.52
C ARG A 429 29.79 -13.50 14.61
N ARG A 430 29.85 -14.43 13.65
CA ARG A 430 28.97 -15.61 13.67
C ARG A 430 29.08 -16.36 15.00
N GLY A 431 27.93 -16.80 15.52
CA GLY A 431 27.82 -17.46 16.83
C GLY A 431 27.61 -16.48 18.00
N TYR A 432 27.56 -15.17 17.75
CA TYR A 432 27.27 -14.17 18.77
C TYR A 432 26.05 -13.33 18.36
N GLN A 433 25.33 -12.83 19.35
CA GLN A 433 24.23 -11.88 19.20
C GLN A 433 24.55 -10.56 19.89
N LEU A 434 24.04 -9.46 19.34
CA LEU A 434 24.21 -8.14 19.95
C LEU A 434 23.27 -8.03 21.16
N SER A 435 23.78 -7.53 22.28
CA SER A 435 23.01 -7.37 23.50
C SER A 435 21.89 -6.34 23.31
N ASP A 436 20.67 -6.72 23.70
CA ASP A 436 19.49 -5.86 23.59
C ASP A 436 19.53 -4.66 24.57
N ILE A 437 20.45 -4.66 25.54
CA ILE A 437 20.54 -3.66 26.60
C ILE A 437 21.36 -2.44 26.15
N ASP A 438 22.55 -2.69 25.59
CA ASP A 438 23.52 -1.65 25.29
C ASP A 438 23.77 -1.47 23.78
N GLY A 439 23.40 -2.44 22.94
CA GLY A 439 23.65 -2.41 21.50
C GLY A 439 25.14 -2.40 21.13
N MET A 440 26.04 -2.77 22.04
CA MET A 440 27.51 -2.72 21.84
C MET A 440 28.23 -4.01 22.22
N THR A 441 27.67 -4.77 23.16
CA THR A 441 28.26 -6.03 23.60
C THR A 441 27.73 -7.20 22.79
N CYS A 442 28.63 -8.09 22.39
CA CYS A 442 28.31 -9.30 21.66
C CYS A 442 28.33 -10.48 22.63
N GLU A 443 27.17 -11.07 22.86
CA GLU A 443 26.95 -12.20 23.74
C GLU A 443 26.94 -13.49 22.94
N ASP A 444 27.51 -14.55 23.52
CA ASP A 444 27.55 -15.87 22.90
C ASP A 444 26.15 -16.46 22.74
N ILE A 445 25.85 -17.03 21.58
CA ILE A 445 24.58 -17.71 21.35
C ILE A 445 24.73 -19.13 21.86
N ASP A 446 24.06 -19.46 22.97
CA ASP A 446 24.03 -20.83 23.45
C ASP A 446 23.13 -21.70 22.56
N GLU A 447 23.73 -22.36 21.56
CA GLU A 447 22.98 -23.19 20.62
C GLU A 447 22.36 -24.42 21.29
N CYS A 448 22.91 -24.85 22.44
CA CYS A 448 22.39 -25.97 23.21
C CYS A 448 21.13 -25.59 24.01
N ALA A 449 20.95 -24.31 24.36
CA ALA A 449 19.79 -23.80 25.09
C ALA A 449 18.62 -23.34 24.20
N LEU A 450 18.81 -23.32 22.87
CA LEU A 450 17.76 -22.91 21.94
C LEU A 450 16.56 -23.90 21.92
N PRO A 451 15.33 -23.46 21.63
CA PRO A 451 14.14 -24.33 21.57
C PRO A 451 14.24 -25.45 20.52
N THR A 452 15.02 -25.24 19.46
CA THR A 452 15.39 -26.23 18.44
C THR A 452 16.70 -26.97 18.78
N GLY A 453 17.43 -26.52 19.80
CA GLY A 453 18.75 -26.97 20.24
C GLY A 453 18.80 -28.42 20.73
N GLY A 454 17.67 -28.95 21.21
CA GLY A 454 17.52 -30.36 21.58
C GLY A 454 17.74 -31.36 20.43
N HIS A 455 17.76 -30.90 19.17
CA HIS A 455 17.98 -31.74 17.99
C HIS A 455 19.25 -31.38 17.19
N ILE A 456 20.09 -30.47 17.69
CA ILE A 456 21.32 -30.07 16.97
C ILE A 456 22.37 -31.19 17.02
N CYS A 457 22.48 -31.89 18.15
CA CYS A 457 23.36 -33.04 18.36
C CYS A 457 22.53 -34.31 18.58
N SER A 458 22.99 -35.46 18.10
CA SER A 458 22.32 -36.75 18.33
C SER A 458 22.37 -37.22 19.78
N TYR A 459 23.40 -36.81 20.55
CA TYR A 459 23.57 -37.22 21.95
C TYR A 459 23.77 -36.03 22.91
N ARG A 460 24.98 -35.46 23.02
CA ARG A 460 25.27 -34.35 23.94
C ARG A 460 25.89 -33.16 23.22
N CYS A 461 25.28 -32.00 23.42
CA CYS A 461 25.73 -30.69 22.95
C CYS A 461 26.55 -29.99 24.05
N HIS A 462 27.65 -29.35 23.66
CA HIS A 462 28.47 -28.51 24.53
C HIS A 462 28.65 -27.15 23.88
N ASN A 463 28.16 -26.11 24.55
CA ASN A 463 28.30 -24.73 24.09
C ASN A 463 29.74 -24.24 24.29
N THR A 464 30.25 -23.45 23.35
CA THR A 464 31.58 -22.84 23.37
C THR A 464 31.51 -21.41 22.82
N PRO A 465 32.36 -20.47 23.24
CA PRO A 465 32.26 -19.10 22.73
C PRO A 465 32.36 -19.01 21.19
N GLY A 466 31.24 -18.65 20.54
CA GLY A 466 31.05 -18.51 19.09
C GLY A 466 30.65 -19.79 18.34
N SER A 467 30.45 -20.91 19.04
CA SER A 467 30.07 -22.18 18.40
C SER A 467 29.64 -23.26 19.41
N PHE A 468 29.39 -24.46 18.94
CA PHE A 468 29.15 -25.62 19.79
C PHE A 468 29.84 -26.85 19.20
N HIS A 469 29.98 -27.88 20.01
CA HIS A 469 30.40 -29.19 19.52
C HIS A 469 29.56 -30.32 20.11
N CYS A 470 29.35 -31.35 19.29
CA CYS A 470 28.62 -32.54 19.69
C CYS A 470 29.58 -33.63 20.14
N SER A 471 29.16 -34.42 21.13
CA SER A 471 29.87 -35.61 21.59
C SER A 471 28.95 -36.83 21.52
N CYS A 472 29.55 -38.00 21.28
CA CYS A 472 28.88 -39.29 21.24
C CYS A 472 29.30 -40.15 22.44
N PRO A 473 28.52 -41.19 22.79
CA PRO A 473 28.94 -42.17 23.79
C PRO A 473 30.30 -42.77 23.41
N VAL A 474 31.22 -42.86 24.37
CA VAL A 474 32.58 -43.38 24.13
C VAL A 474 32.61 -44.88 23.83
N THR A 475 31.51 -45.59 24.09
CA THR A 475 31.35 -47.02 23.84
C THR A 475 30.45 -47.25 22.63
N GLY A 476 30.98 -47.89 21.59
CA GLY A 476 30.20 -48.34 20.43
C GLY A 476 29.81 -47.28 19.41
N TYR A 477 30.13 -45.99 19.62
CA TYR A 477 29.78 -44.92 18.68
C TYR A 477 30.93 -43.95 18.40
N THR A 478 30.95 -43.41 17.17
CA THR A 478 31.85 -42.34 16.73
C THR A 478 31.07 -41.17 16.17
N LEU A 479 31.68 -39.98 16.20
CA LEU A 479 31.07 -38.79 15.60
C LEU A 479 31.15 -38.91 14.08
N ALA A 480 30.00 -38.83 13.42
CA ALA A 480 29.90 -38.86 11.97
C ALA A 480 30.62 -37.65 11.34
N PRO A 481 30.96 -37.69 10.04
CA PRO A 481 31.66 -36.61 9.35
C PRO A 481 30.95 -35.24 9.41
N ASN A 482 29.64 -35.23 9.67
CA ASN A 482 28.85 -34.01 9.85
C ASN A 482 29.08 -33.30 11.19
N GLY A 483 29.84 -33.91 12.12
CA GLY A 483 30.15 -33.36 13.43
C GLY A 483 28.95 -33.29 14.39
N ARG A 484 27.82 -33.94 14.05
CA ARG A 484 26.54 -33.80 14.76
C ARG A 484 25.88 -35.13 15.10
N SER A 485 26.00 -36.11 14.20
CA SER A 485 25.37 -37.42 14.34
C SER A 485 26.34 -38.44 14.92
N CYS A 486 25.81 -39.42 15.64
CA CYS A 486 26.58 -40.54 16.15
C CYS A 486 26.39 -41.74 15.23
N GLN A 487 27.48 -42.36 14.82
CA GLN A 487 27.51 -43.55 13.97
C GLN A 487 28.03 -44.73 14.76
N ASP A 488 27.32 -45.84 14.67
CA ASP A 488 27.70 -47.13 15.26
C ASP A 488 29.07 -47.60 14.74
N ILE A 489 29.89 -48.15 15.63
CA ILE A 489 31.18 -48.74 15.29
C ILE A 489 30.93 -50.22 15.01
N ASP A 490 31.09 -50.66 13.75
CA ASP A 490 31.01 -52.08 13.45
C ASP A 490 32.23 -52.84 14.01
N GLU A 491 32.10 -53.40 15.22
CA GLU A 491 33.19 -54.15 15.86
C GLU A 491 33.53 -55.45 15.14
N CYS A 492 32.56 -56.00 14.38
CA CYS A 492 32.73 -57.22 13.58
C CYS A 492 33.54 -56.99 12.30
N VAL A 493 33.52 -55.77 11.74
CA VAL A 493 34.33 -55.36 10.60
C VAL A 493 35.68 -54.80 11.05
N THR A 494 35.69 -54.01 12.12
CA THR A 494 36.92 -53.41 12.66
C THR A 494 37.79 -54.42 13.40
N GLY A 495 37.24 -55.59 13.78
CA GLY A 495 37.97 -56.66 14.46
C GLY A 495 38.28 -56.36 15.93
N THR A 496 37.58 -55.39 16.53
CA THR A 496 37.71 -55.03 17.95
C THR A 496 36.83 -55.91 18.86
N HIS A 497 36.06 -56.83 18.28
CA HIS A 497 35.20 -57.76 19.00
C HIS A 497 35.99 -58.79 19.83
N THR A 498 35.39 -59.25 20.93
CA THR A 498 35.98 -60.28 21.82
C THR A 498 35.42 -61.69 21.58
N CYS A 499 34.83 -61.96 20.41
CA CYS A 499 34.27 -63.28 20.07
C CYS A 499 35.32 -64.39 19.97
N THR A 500 34.96 -65.60 20.43
CA THR A 500 35.78 -66.80 20.28
C THR A 500 35.71 -67.36 18.85
N VAL A 501 36.67 -68.22 18.46
CA VAL A 501 36.76 -68.80 17.10
C VAL A 501 35.51 -69.59 16.67
N ASN A 502 34.79 -70.16 17.64
CA ASN A 502 33.57 -70.94 17.38
C ASN A 502 32.30 -70.07 17.37
N GLN A 503 32.42 -68.77 17.58
CA GLN A 503 31.32 -67.82 17.58
C GLN A 503 31.37 -66.94 16.34
N THR A 504 30.20 -66.62 15.81
CA THR A 504 30.03 -65.62 14.76
C THR A 504 29.72 -64.28 15.42
N CYS A 505 30.41 -63.23 14.99
CA CYS A 505 30.17 -61.86 15.42
C CYS A 505 29.01 -61.25 14.63
N PHE A 506 28.05 -60.66 15.34
CA PHE A 506 26.95 -59.88 14.78
C PHE A 506 27.03 -58.44 15.29
N ASN A 507 27.07 -57.49 14.36
CA ASN A 507 27.09 -56.08 14.71
C ASN A 507 25.70 -55.63 15.20
N THR A 508 25.65 -54.85 16.27
CA THR A 508 24.43 -54.31 16.87
C THR A 508 24.62 -52.83 17.17
N GLN A 509 23.54 -52.07 17.22
CA GLN A 509 23.63 -50.62 17.40
C GLN A 509 24.11 -50.32 18.83
N GLY A 510 25.35 -49.84 18.94
CA GLY A 510 26.08 -49.58 20.17
C GLY A 510 26.96 -50.72 20.68
N GLY A 511 27.20 -51.76 19.88
CA GLY A 511 28.11 -52.86 20.26
C GLY A 511 27.98 -54.11 19.39
N PHE A 512 28.43 -55.26 19.89
CA PHE A 512 28.37 -56.52 19.14
C PHE A 512 27.85 -57.69 19.99
N GLN A 513 27.31 -58.71 19.32
CA GLN A 513 26.97 -59.99 19.94
C GLN A 513 27.78 -61.14 19.34
N CYS A 514 28.38 -61.94 20.22
CA CYS A 514 29.07 -63.17 19.87
C CYS A 514 28.14 -64.35 20.11
N LEU A 515 27.67 -64.97 19.03
CA LEU A 515 26.70 -66.06 19.13
C LEU A 515 27.26 -67.31 18.45
N SER A 516 27.07 -68.45 19.12
CA SER A 516 27.36 -69.78 18.59
C SER A 516 26.04 -70.51 18.36
N PHE A 517 25.83 -71.02 17.15
CA PHE A 517 24.60 -71.70 16.79
C PHE A 517 24.83 -73.16 16.41
N GLU A 518 24.24 -74.07 17.17
CA GLU A 518 24.15 -75.49 16.85
C GLU A 518 22.74 -75.80 16.36
N CYS A 519 22.61 -76.56 15.27
CA CYS A 519 21.30 -76.98 14.80
C CYS A 519 20.70 -78.01 15.78
N PRO A 520 19.38 -77.98 16.03
CA PRO A 520 18.72 -78.99 16.86
C PRO A 520 18.96 -80.41 16.36
N ASN A 521 18.82 -81.41 17.25
CA ASN A 521 18.91 -82.82 16.89
C ASN A 521 18.01 -83.15 15.69
N ASN A 522 18.53 -83.94 14.74
CA ASN A 522 17.89 -84.27 13.46
C ASN A 522 17.74 -83.10 12.45
N TYR A 523 18.47 -81.99 12.65
CA TYR A 523 18.61 -80.93 11.66
C TYR A 523 20.09 -80.74 11.30
N ARG A 524 20.36 -80.52 10.01
CA ARG A 524 21.71 -80.21 9.50
C ARG A 524 21.76 -78.77 9.01
N ARG A 525 22.91 -78.12 9.11
CA ARG A 525 23.10 -76.77 8.59
C ARG A 525 23.07 -76.80 7.05
N ALA A 526 22.28 -75.94 6.43
CA ALA A 526 22.29 -75.76 4.98
C ALA A 526 23.53 -74.96 4.58
N GLY A 527 24.29 -75.45 3.59
CA GLY A 527 25.47 -74.74 3.05
C GLY A 527 26.84 -75.30 3.44
N GLU A 528 26.94 -76.50 4.04
CA GLU A 528 28.22 -77.20 4.18
C GLU A 528 28.71 -77.75 2.83
N THR A 529 29.19 -76.85 1.97
CA THR A 529 30.10 -77.22 0.88
C THR A 529 31.29 -76.28 1.00
N MET A 530 32.49 -76.84 1.17
CA MET A 530 33.73 -76.18 1.64
C MET A 530 34.30 -75.04 0.78
N ALA A 531 33.50 -74.37 -0.06
CA ALA A 531 33.98 -73.31 -0.93
C ALA A 531 32.93 -72.21 -1.19
N ARG A 532 32.42 -71.59 -0.12
CA ARG A 532 32.01 -70.17 -0.08
C ARG A 532 31.41 -69.86 1.29
N LEU A 533 32.25 -69.38 2.20
CA LEU A 533 31.80 -68.64 3.39
C LEU A 533 31.46 -67.20 2.94
N GLU A 534 30.53 -67.05 2.00
CA GLU A 534 29.86 -65.76 1.88
C GLU A 534 28.92 -65.68 3.08
N ARG A 535 29.21 -64.74 4.00
CA ARG A 535 28.43 -64.41 5.19
C ARG A 535 26.96 -64.29 4.80
N SER A 536 26.18 -65.36 4.90
CA SER A 536 24.73 -65.27 4.88
C SER A 536 24.32 -64.89 6.30
N ASP A 537 23.77 -63.70 6.49
CA ASP A 537 23.25 -63.18 7.78
C ASP A 537 22.11 -64.03 8.39
N THR A 538 21.75 -65.11 7.71
CA THR A 538 20.73 -66.07 8.13
C THR A 538 21.34 -67.47 8.23
N ILE A 539 21.16 -68.10 9.39
CA ILE A 539 21.58 -69.50 9.62
C ILE A 539 20.36 -70.38 9.40
N ARG A 540 20.44 -71.32 8.45
CA ARG A 540 19.33 -72.21 8.12
C ARG A 540 19.66 -73.67 8.46
N CYS A 541 18.87 -74.25 9.34
CA CYS A 541 18.90 -75.67 9.71
C CYS A 541 17.78 -76.39 8.95
N MET A 542 18.15 -77.35 8.12
CA MET A 542 17.21 -78.17 7.35
C MET A 542 17.04 -79.52 8.04
N LYS A 543 15.79 -79.98 8.13
CA LYS A 543 15.47 -81.27 8.71
C LYS A 543 16.19 -82.40 7.97
N SER A 544 16.84 -83.28 8.71
CA SER A 544 17.63 -84.40 8.24
C SER A 544 17.46 -85.57 9.21
N CYS A 545 16.35 -86.30 9.05
CA CYS A 545 16.03 -87.45 9.89
C CYS A 545 16.81 -88.70 9.46
N GLN A 546 17.17 -89.54 10.42
CA GLN A 546 17.52 -90.93 10.16
C GLN A 546 16.27 -91.71 9.70
N PRO A 547 16.38 -92.68 8.78
CA PRO A 547 15.23 -93.45 8.28
C PRO A 547 14.45 -94.21 9.38
N THR A 548 15.09 -94.49 10.52
CA THR A 548 14.51 -95.21 11.66
C THR A 548 13.79 -94.30 12.66
N ASP A 549 13.96 -92.98 12.57
CA ASP A 549 13.35 -92.02 13.49
C ASP A 549 12.00 -91.53 12.95
N VAL A 550 10.96 -92.33 13.22
CA VAL A 550 9.58 -92.05 12.78
C VAL A 550 9.04 -90.75 13.40
N ALA A 551 9.44 -90.43 14.64
CA ALA A 551 9.03 -89.20 15.30
C ALA A 551 9.59 -87.97 14.57
N CYS A 552 10.85 -88.03 14.14
CA CYS A 552 11.43 -87.00 13.30
C CYS A 552 10.68 -86.89 11.98
N VAL A 553 10.48 -87.98 11.23
CA VAL A 553 9.84 -87.93 9.90
C VAL A 553 8.44 -87.31 9.97
N LEU A 554 7.66 -87.61 11.01
CA LEU A 554 6.30 -87.09 11.21
C LEU A 554 6.24 -85.62 11.70
N ASP A 555 7.33 -85.02 12.18
CA ASP A 555 7.34 -83.59 12.56
C ASP A 555 7.03 -82.71 11.33
N PRO A 556 5.99 -81.85 11.35
CA PRO A 556 5.68 -80.98 10.22
C PRO A 556 6.75 -79.91 9.94
N THR A 557 7.69 -79.69 10.85
CA THR A 557 8.72 -78.65 10.73
C THR A 557 9.83 -79.08 9.77
N HIS A 558 9.97 -78.40 8.62
CA HIS A 558 10.98 -78.74 7.59
C HIS A 558 12.28 -77.98 7.76
N SER A 559 12.22 -76.76 8.27
CA SER A 559 13.40 -75.96 8.51
C SER A 559 13.23 -75.00 9.68
N VAL A 560 14.35 -74.74 10.35
CA VAL A 560 14.49 -73.74 11.40
C VAL A 560 15.56 -72.76 10.95
N SER A 561 15.25 -71.48 10.90
CA SER A 561 16.20 -70.43 10.51
C SER A 561 16.36 -69.40 11.62
N HIS A 562 17.55 -68.80 11.69
CA HIS A 562 17.86 -67.72 12.63
C HIS A 562 18.31 -66.48 11.84
N THR A 563 17.72 -65.34 12.15
CA THR A 563 18.01 -64.03 11.55
C THR A 563 18.25 -63.01 12.66
N PHE A 564 19.09 -62.01 12.43
CA PHE A 564 19.45 -60.98 13.41
C PHE A 564 19.01 -59.61 12.93
N ILE A 565 18.48 -58.80 13.84
CA ILE A 565 18.09 -57.42 13.57
C ILE A 565 18.51 -56.59 14.76
N SER A 566 19.17 -55.48 14.46
CA SER A 566 19.41 -54.41 15.42
C SER A 566 18.44 -53.27 15.13
N LEU A 567 17.76 -52.78 16.17
CA LEU A 567 16.84 -51.65 16.11
C LEU A 567 17.28 -50.56 17.09
N PRO A 568 17.10 -49.26 16.77
CA PRO A 568 17.29 -48.19 17.73
C PRO A 568 16.12 -48.09 18.72
N THR A 569 16.34 -47.43 19.86
CA THR A 569 15.23 -47.03 20.76
C THR A 569 14.43 -45.90 20.12
N PHE A 570 13.19 -46.16 19.71
CA PHE A 570 12.33 -45.10 19.17
C PHE A 570 11.57 -44.36 20.27
N ARG A 571 11.63 -43.01 20.27
CA ARG A 571 10.79 -42.18 21.14
C ARG A 571 9.43 -41.82 20.51
N GLU A 572 9.36 -41.71 19.18
CA GLU A 572 8.14 -41.34 18.46
C GLU A 572 7.94 -42.24 17.24
N PHE A 573 6.85 -43.00 17.25
CA PHE A 573 6.53 -43.96 16.19
C PHE A 573 5.30 -43.46 15.42
N THR A 574 5.51 -42.87 14.25
CA THR A 574 4.44 -42.21 13.46
C THR A 574 3.76 -43.16 12.47
N LYS A 575 4.44 -44.24 12.06
CA LYS A 575 3.93 -45.25 11.11
C LYS A 575 4.58 -46.62 11.35
N PRO A 576 3.92 -47.74 11.01
CA PRO A 576 4.53 -49.06 11.02
C PRO A 576 5.73 -49.17 10.06
N GLU A 577 6.83 -49.76 10.54
CA GLU A 577 8.04 -49.99 9.75
C GLU A 577 8.20 -51.48 9.40
N GLU A 578 8.54 -51.78 8.14
CA GLU A 578 8.73 -53.15 7.65
C GLU A 578 10.17 -53.61 7.95
N ILE A 579 10.31 -54.64 8.79
CA ILE A 579 11.62 -55.07 9.33
C ILE A 579 12.12 -56.39 8.76
N VAL A 580 11.23 -57.33 8.43
CA VAL A 580 11.60 -58.67 7.91
C VAL A 580 10.65 -59.08 6.80
N PHE A 581 11.24 -59.63 5.74
CA PHE A 581 10.51 -60.18 4.59
C PHE A 581 10.69 -61.70 4.52
N LEU A 582 9.64 -62.44 4.82
CA LEU A 582 9.55 -63.89 4.69
C LEU A 582 9.12 -64.27 3.27
N ARG A 583 10.09 -64.45 2.37
CA ARG A 583 9.83 -64.82 0.98
C ARG A 583 9.49 -66.30 0.84
N THR A 584 8.50 -66.60 0.00
CA THR A 584 8.01 -67.97 -0.24
C THR A 584 8.22 -68.38 -1.69
N THR A 585 8.19 -69.69 -1.95
CA THR A 585 8.21 -70.27 -3.30
C THR A 585 6.80 -70.65 -3.79
N VAL A 586 5.74 -70.21 -3.10
CA VAL A 586 4.35 -70.51 -3.48
C VAL A 586 3.80 -69.37 -4.35
N PRO A 587 3.37 -69.65 -5.59
CA PRO A 587 2.79 -68.64 -6.47
C PRO A 587 1.40 -68.21 -5.98
N ALA A 588 1.12 -66.91 -6.00
CA ALA A 588 -0.15 -66.33 -5.58
C ALA A 588 -1.26 -66.46 -6.63
N PHE A 589 -0.90 -66.67 -7.89
CA PHE A 589 -1.83 -66.81 -9.02
C PHE A 589 -1.64 -68.16 -9.71
N GLY A 590 -2.35 -69.19 -9.24
CA GLY A 590 -2.43 -70.49 -9.91
C GLY A 590 -3.58 -70.54 -10.90
N SER A 591 -3.35 -71.08 -12.10
CA SER A 591 -4.39 -71.35 -13.12
C SER A 591 -5.50 -72.26 -12.58
N TYR A 592 -6.74 -72.05 -13.03
CA TYR A 592 -8.02 -72.68 -12.65
C TYR A 592 -8.13 -74.23 -12.76
N HIS A 593 -7.11 -75.00 -12.40
CA HIS A 593 -7.22 -76.45 -12.31
C HIS A 593 -6.52 -76.99 -11.06
N LEU A 594 -7.35 -77.41 -10.09
CA LEU A 594 -7.10 -78.39 -9.02
C LEU A 594 -5.84 -78.21 -8.15
N SER A 595 -5.82 -77.15 -7.33
CA SER A 595 -5.40 -77.12 -5.90
C SER A 595 -5.00 -75.69 -5.51
N SER A 596 -5.76 -75.05 -4.62
CA SER A 596 -5.38 -73.73 -4.08
C SER A 596 -4.27 -73.92 -3.06
N TYR A 597 -3.03 -73.60 -3.44
CA TYR A 597 -1.90 -73.50 -2.53
C TYR A 597 -1.95 -72.13 -1.85
N ASP A 598 -1.91 -72.13 -0.53
CA ASP A 598 -1.87 -70.88 0.24
C ASP A 598 -0.74 -70.90 1.28
N VAL A 599 -0.34 -69.74 1.78
CA VAL A 599 0.65 -69.62 2.86
C VAL A 599 0.07 -68.83 4.01
N MET A 600 0.24 -69.36 5.23
CA MET A 600 -0.14 -68.70 6.46
C MET A 600 1.10 -68.35 7.28
N PHE A 601 1.15 -67.10 7.75
CA PHE A 601 2.23 -66.58 8.55
C PHE A 601 1.72 -66.20 9.94
N GLU A 602 2.43 -66.63 10.98
CA GLU A 602 2.03 -66.42 12.37
C GLU A 602 3.23 -66.10 13.25
N ILE A 603 3.01 -65.23 14.24
CA ILE A 603 3.93 -65.00 15.34
C ILE A 603 3.56 -65.98 16.46
N LEU A 604 4.50 -66.80 16.90
CA LEU A 604 4.27 -67.84 17.90
C LEU A 604 4.59 -67.37 19.32
N GLU A 605 5.77 -66.78 19.49
CA GLU A 605 6.32 -66.36 20.79
C GLU A 605 7.32 -65.21 20.60
N GLY A 606 7.66 -64.53 21.70
CA GLY A 606 8.69 -63.48 21.72
C GLY A 606 8.24 -62.09 21.26
N ASN A 607 6.93 -61.89 21.02
CA ASN A 607 6.37 -60.58 20.68
C ASN A 607 6.18 -59.71 21.94
N VAL A 608 7.25 -59.06 22.37
CA VAL A 608 7.25 -58.19 23.56
C VAL A 608 6.29 -57.02 23.32
N GLU A 609 5.37 -56.82 24.26
CA GLU A 609 4.34 -55.76 24.23
C GLU A 609 3.48 -55.68 22.95
N ASN A 610 3.37 -56.79 22.20
CA ASN A 610 2.73 -56.81 20.88
C ASN A 610 3.32 -55.77 19.91
N ALA A 611 4.63 -55.52 20.00
CA ALA A 611 5.32 -54.54 19.19
C ALA A 611 5.45 -54.90 17.71
N PHE A 612 5.23 -56.17 17.36
CA PHE A 612 5.32 -56.65 15.99
C PHE A 612 3.99 -57.22 15.49
N ASP A 613 3.68 -56.97 14.22
CA ASP A 613 2.64 -57.69 13.48
C ASP A 613 3.22 -58.36 12.23
N ILE A 614 2.44 -59.24 11.61
CA ILE A 614 2.81 -59.89 10.36
C ILE A 614 1.67 -59.77 9.37
N ILE A 615 1.97 -59.21 8.21
CA ILE A 615 1.00 -59.08 7.11
C ILE A 615 1.42 -59.96 5.95
N LYS A 616 0.44 -60.44 5.19
CA LYS A 616 0.66 -61.18 3.97
C LYS A 616 0.53 -60.24 2.78
N ARG A 617 1.56 -60.18 1.95
CA ARG A 617 1.64 -59.39 0.72
C ARG A 617 1.93 -60.32 -0.46
N VAL A 618 1.56 -59.89 -1.67
CA VAL A 618 1.99 -60.54 -2.92
C VAL A 618 3.04 -59.65 -3.57
N GLU A 619 4.22 -60.21 -3.83
CA GLU A 619 5.33 -59.51 -4.48
C GLU A 619 5.88 -60.39 -5.60
N ASN A 620 6.01 -59.85 -6.82
CA ASN A 620 6.43 -60.60 -8.00
C ASN A 620 5.66 -61.91 -8.25
N GLY A 621 4.35 -61.93 -7.94
CA GLY A 621 3.49 -63.10 -8.12
C GLY A 621 3.66 -64.20 -7.06
N MET A 622 4.43 -63.95 -6.00
CA MET A 622 4.68 -64.89 -4.89
C MET A 622 4.12 -64.33 -3.58
N TYR A 623 3.70 -65.21 -2.65
CA TYR A 623 3.36 -64.75 -1.31
C TYR A 623 4.61 -64.34 -0.53
N VAL A 624 4.53 -63.25 0.22
CA VAL A 624 5.57 -62.74 1.12
C VAL A 624 4.93 -62.34 2.45
N GLY A 625 5.49 -62.83 3.56
CA GLY A 625 5.13 -62.37 4.90
C GLY A 625 5.98 -61.18 5.29
N VAL A 626 5.38 -60.03 5.59
CA VAL A 626 6.09 -58.82 6.00
C VAL A 626 5.87 -58.63 7.50
N VAL A 627 6.92 -58.77 8.28
CA VAL A 627 6.90 -58.46 9.71
C VAL A 627 7.09 -56.95 9.85
N ARG A 628 6.21 -56.29 10.59
CA ARG A 628 6.29 -54.85 10.82
C ARG A 628 6.39 -54.56 12.30
N GLN A 629 7.21 -53.59 12.65
CA GLN A 629 7.14 -52.96 13.95
C GLN A 629 5.93 -52.02 13.95
N VAL A 630 5.00 -52.21 14.89
CA VAL A 630 3.79 -51.40 15.05
C VAL A 630 3.81 -50.58 16.35
N LYS A 631 4.73 -50.89 17.27
CA LYS A 631 4.93 -50.17 18.52
C LYS A 631 6.42 -49.92 18.74
N ALA A 632 6.77 -48.75 19.27
CA ALA A 632 8.13 -48.47 19.71
C ALA A 632 8.55 -49.42 20.85
N LEU A 633 9.80 -49.86 20.79
CA LEU A 633 10.46 -50.57 21.87
C LEU A 633 11.52 -49.66 22.49
N ILE A 634 11.59 -49.65 23.81
CA ILE A 634 12.61 -48.91 24.57
C ILE A 634 13.66 -49.93 25.00
N GLY A 635 14.89 -49.73 24.53
CA GLY A 635 16.05 -50.53 24.89
C GLY A 635 16.71 -50.08 26.20
N PRO A 636 17.77 -50.79 26.63
CA PRO A 636 18.35 -51.96 25.99
C PRO A 636 17.45 -53.20 26.17
N LEU A 637 17.07 -53.84 25.06
CA LEU A 637 16.18 -55.00 25.06
C LEU A 637 16.64 -56.05 24.06
N THR A 638 16.67 -57.32 24.48
CA THR A 638 16.95 -58.46 23.59
C THR A 638 15.78 -59.43 23.65
N THR A 639 15.21 -59.78 22.50
CA THR A 639 14.13 -60.77 22.39
C THR A 639 14.30 -61.64 21.15
N VAL A 640 13.70 -62.83 21.16
CA VAL A 640 13.69 -63.74 20.00
C VAL A 640 12.25 -63.90 19.53
N LEU A 641 11.90 -63.24 18.44
CA LEU A 641 10.60 -63.33 17.81
C LEU A 641 10.53 -64.59 16.96
N LYS A 642 9.73 -65.56 17.39
CA LYS A 642 9.57 -66.83 16.67
C LYS A 642 8.37 -66.78 15.74
N LEU A 643 8.65 -66.96 14.47
CA LEU A 643 7.69 -66.89 13.39
C LEU A 643 7.47 -68.27 12.79
N SER A 644 6.26 -68.50 12.32
CA SER A 644 5.83 -69.72 11.66
C SER A 644 5.34 -69.39 10.26
N MET A 645 5.90 -70.06 9.27
CA MET A 645 5.41 -70.05 7.89
C MET A 645 4.87 -71.45 7.56
N ARG A 646 3.57 -71.56 7.29
CA ARG A 646 2.89 -72.83 6.98
C ARG A 646 2.35 -72.83 5.56
N ASN A 647 2.64 -73.90 4.83
CA ASN A 647 2.13 -74.10 3.47
C ASN A 647 0.82 -74.89 3.52
N LEU A 648 -0.29 -74.22 3.20
CA LEU A 648 -1.64 -74.77 3.17
C LEU A 648 -1.96 -75.36 1.80
N THR A 649 -2.56 -76.55 1.80
CA THR A 649 -3.10 -77.21 0.61
C THR A 649 -4.52 -77.69 0.85
N THR A 650 -5.20 -78.12 -0.21
CA THR A 650 -6.57 -78.67 -0.14
C THR A 650 -6.68 -79.96 0.68
N GLN A 651 -5.56 -80.63 1.00
CA GLN A 651 -5.49 -81.84 1.81
C GLN A 651 -4.99 -81.60 3.25
N GLY A 652 -4.68 -80.34 3.63
CA GLY A 652 -4.15 -79.96 4.95
C GLY A 652 -2.81 -79.22 4.89
N ASP A 653 -2.18 -79.07 6.05
CA ASP A 653 -0.86 -78.44 6.22
C ASP A 653 0.25 -79.38 5.71
N THR A 654 1.03 -78.92 4.73
CA THR A 654 2.09 -79.74 4.09
C THR A 654 3.46 -79.53 4.71
N GLY A 655 3.60 -78.54 5.58
CA GLY A 655 4.90 -78.24 6.17
C GLY A 655 5.00 -76.86 6.79
N ARG A 656 5.78 -76.81 7.86
CA ARG A 656 6.06 -75.61 8.65
C ARG A 656 7.53 -75.24 8.56
N ASN A 657 7.82 -73.97 8.36
CA ASN A 657 9.15 -73.40 8.55
C ASN A 657 9.11 -72.48 9.77
N ILE A 658 10.08 -72.64 10.66
CA ILE A 658 10.25 -71.80 11.84
C ILE A 658 11.36 -70.79 11.56
N ILE A 659 11.11 -69.52 11.86
CA ILE A 659 12.08 -68.44 11.71
C ILE A 659 12.22 -67.75 13.07
N ASN A 660 13.39 -67.83 13.67
CA ASN A 660 13.74 -67.18 14.92
C ASN A 660 14.45 -65.87 14.58
N VAL A 661 13.78 -64.75 14.80
CA VAL A 661 14.34 -63.42 14.59
C VAL A 661 14.85 -62.90 15.93
N HIS A 662 16.17 -62.85 16.08
CA HIS A 662 16.83 -62.26 17.24
C HIS A 662 16.83 -60.74 17.07
N VAL A 663 16.04 -60.06 17.90
CA VAL A 663 15.88 -58.61 17.89
C VAL A 663 16.66 -58.03 19.07
N VAL A 664 17.59 -57.13 18.75
CA VAL A 664 18.37 -56.37 19.73
C VAL A 664 18.00 -54.91 19.58
N VAL A 665 17.47 -54.30 20.63
CA VAL A 665 17.11 -52.88 20.68
C VAL A 665 18.19 -52.15 21.48
N SER A 666 18.83 -51.17 20.85
CA SER A 666 19.86 -50.33 21.46
C SER A 666 19.29 -49.45 22.57
N GLU A 667 20.11 -49.02 23.53
CA GLU A 667 19.74 -47.98 24.51
C GLU A 667 19.52 -46.61 23.82
N PHE A 668 20.21 -46.36 22.71
CA PHE A 668 20.18 -45.08 21.99
C PHE A 668 19.25 -45.13 20.77
N TRP A 669 18.80 -43.96 20.33
CA TRP A 669 17.78 -43.80 19.29
C TRP A 669 18.33 -43.55 17.89
N PHE A 670 19.63 -43.22 17.78
CA PHE A 670 20.30 -42.80 16.56
C PHE A 670 21.01 -43.95 15.86
#